data_AF-A0AAP0CUP6-F1
#
_entry.id   AF-A0AAP0CUP6-F1
#
_cell.length_a   1.000
_cell.length_b   1.000
_cell.length_c   1.000
_cell.angle_alpha   90.00
_cell.angle_beta   90.00
_cell.angle_gamma   90.00
#
_symmetry.space_group_name_H-M   'P 1'
#
loop_
_entity.id
_entity.type
_entity.pdbx_description
1 polymer ?
#
loop_
_entity_poly.entity_id
_entity_poly.type
_entity_poly.pdbx_seq_one_letter_code
_entity_poly.pdbx_strand_id
1 'polypeptide(L)'
;MDFHLQQIVLILAMIISNKHASTAQYVPPSSTTVVAPVAKHTDSANPVYSVQVLTAYVNQQFIHTKFLIDIEAPFTWYECVVMWNTYPGPNGGCPDDKICVAPVSCEEYQCTDVRTSTFDQRASCPPVNNGSTLPGWWTCSCPVSAVNPIDGSCVEPLLNYDELRFHLTDGRTDFPDFTGIYPNSACAPSSAFNSFPKNVTGVLALSASSHALPAYFFYSYEKSFALCLPNTVSSLGALFLGRGPYYFRSSHSDIDVRTLLSRTPLLNRQGRFGYFIGVDTIVIKSRSIGVPENATTKISTTMPYTTLRTDIYKQVVRRFSMVTKRLDRAKAVVPFDLCYKVFAEARLKVPDIDFELRGGEKWTISTANSMRRVTKDVACLAFVDGGATSEDAIVMGTFQMEDNFMLFDLVNSTLGFSSSLLSKGTSCASFNFTESQNYGKRRTTEAKSEAKIAIENPIVVYILDQEQKFLKLANSKLQVKYPSFVAMDQFDDLSKERAAALLRAVYATKYVKDDNVPSQIEEGLYLGSVGAANNKTLLKSLNITHILTVSGSIPPSYPNDFTYKVVAVHDKSDVNIAQFFDDCFDFINEAKKTGGVLVHCLAGVSRSVTIVVAYLMKKHGMSSSEALKLAKSKRRVAAPNSGFMLQLKGYEKTASKDTLSIKVPHDQ
;
A
#
# COMPACT_ATOMS: atom_id res chain seq x y z
N MET A 1 60.57 -4.45 -9.83
CA MET A 1 59.10 -4.46 -9.83
C MET A 1 58.69 -4.78 -8.41
N ASP A 2 58.19 -3.76 -7.71
CA ASP A 2 58.43 -3.54 -6.29
C ASP A 2 57.60 -4.42 -5.35
N PHE A 3 58.23 -4.92 -4.29
CA PHE A 3 57.59 -5.72 -3.22
C PHE A 3 56.41 -4.99 -2.58
N HIS A 4 56.46 -3.66 -2.57
CA HIS A 4 55.38 -2.79 -2.13
C HIS A 4 54.14 -2.83 -3.04
N LEU A 5 54.30 -3.05 -4.35
CA LEU A 5 53.16 -3.16 -5.27
C LEU A 5 52.41 -4.48 -5.04
N GLN A 6 53.12 -5.57 -4.76
CA GLN A 6 52.50 -6.85 -4.40
C GLN A 6 51.78 -6.79 -3.04
N GLN A 7 52.35 -6.12 -2.03
CA GLN A 7 51.65 -5.92 -0.76
C GLN A 7 50.41 -5.05 -0.91
N ILE A 8 50.46 -3.98 -1.71
CA ILE A 8 49.29 -3.12 -1.98
C ILE A 8 48.20 -3.90 -2.72
N VAL A 9 48.55 -4.75 -3.69
CA VAL A 9 47.59 -5.60 -4.41
C VAL A 9 46.98 -6.67 -3.48
N LEU A 10 47.75 -7.27 -2.57
CA LEU A 10 47.24 -8.23 -1.57
C LEU A 10 46.34 -7.56 -0.52
N ILE A 11 46.68 -6.36 -0.08
CA ILE A 11 45.86 -5.57 0.85
C ILE A 11 44.58 -5.10 0.15
N LEU A 12 44.66 -4.63 -1.10
CA LEU A 12 43.48 -4.31 -1.90
C LEU A 12 42.62 -5.53 -2.18
N ALA A 13 43.20 -6.69 -2.49
CA ALA A 13 42.46 -7.94 -2.68
C ALA A 13 41.81 -8.41 -1.37
N MET A 14 42.46 -8.24 -0.21
CA MET A 14 41.86 -8.52 1.10
C MET A 14 40.77 -7.50 1.50
N ILE A 15 40.92 -6.23 1.14
CA ILE A 15 39.89 -5.19 1.35
C ILE A 15 38.70 -5.42 0.41
N ILE A 16 38.94 -5.81 -0.85
CA ILE A 16 37.90 -6.16 -1.82
C ILE A 16 37.23 -7.48 -1.43
N SER A 17 37.96 -8.46 -0.92
CA SER A 17 37.42 -9.73 -0.42
C SER A 17 36.65 -9.55 0.90
N ASN A 18 37.12 -8.71 1.83
CA ASN A 18 36.38 -8.35 3.04
C ASN A 18 35.17 -7.46 2.75
N LYS A 19 35.25 -6.55 1.76
CA LYS A 19 34.07 -5.81 1.27
C LYS A 19 33.09 -6.73 0.57
N HIS A 20 33.55 -7.71 -0.21
CA HIS A 20 32.67 -8.73 -0.80
C HIS A 20 32.11 -9.70 0.24
N ALA A 21 32.83 -10.04 1.31
CA ALA A 21 32.34 -10.88 2.40
C ALA A 21 31.36 -10.13 3.33
N SER A 22 31.47 -8.80 3.44
CA SER A 22 30.52 -7.94 4.17
C SER A 22 29.43 -7.30 3.30
N THR A 23 29.47 -7.49 1.97
CA THR A 23 28.36 -7.16 1.05
C THR A 23 27.73 -8.39 0.39
N ALA A 24 28.22 -9.60 0.65
CA ALA A 24 27.57 -10.85 0.33
C ALA A 24 26.66 -11.34 1.46
N GLN A 25 25.83 -10.46 2.06
CA GLN A 25 24.65 -10.91 2.81
C GLN A 25 23.62 -9.81 3.11
N TYR A 26 23.28 -8.96 2.13
CA TYR A 26 21.94 -8.34 2.13
C TYR A 26 21.55 -7.94 0.71
N VAL A 27 21.14 -8.94 -0.07
CA VAL A 27 20.17 -8.67 -1.13
C VAL A 27 18.83 -8.78 -0.41
N PRO A 28 18.08 -7.67 -0.18
CA PRO A 28 16.72 -7.81 0.32
C PRO A 28 16.05 -8.81 -0.62
N PRO A 29 15.42 -9.89 -0.09
CA PRO A 29 14.76 -10.84 -0.96
C PRO A 29 13.87 -10.04 -1.90
N SER A 30 13.66 -10.55 -3.12
CA SER A 30 12.63 -10.05 -4.02
C SER A 30 11.26 -10.29 -3.36
N SER A 31 11.01 -9.58 -2.26
CA SER A 31 9.94 -9.88 -1.34
C SER A 31 8.70 -9.25 -1.91
N THR A 32 7.81 -10.14 -2.30
CA THR A 32 6.45 -9.82 -2.74
C THR A 32 5.53 -9.62 -1.55
N THR A 33 6.07 -9.47 -0.33
CA THR A 33 5.30 -9.32 0.90
C THR A 33 5.89 -8.25 1.82
N VAL A 34 5.03 -7.41 2.36
CA VAL A 34 5.36 -6.45 3.42
C VAL A 34 4.52 -6.69 4.66
N VAL A 35 4.98 -6.20 5.81
CA VAL A 35 4.35 -6.43 7.10
C VAL A 35 4.23 -5.14 7.91
N ALA A 36 3.19 -5.06 8.72
CA ALA A 36 3.02 -4.04 9.75
C ALA A 36 2.44 -4.65 11.03
N PRO A 37 2.85 -4.17 12.22
CA PRO A 37 2.37 -4.70 13.49
C PRO A 37 0.93 -4.24 13.77
N VAL A 38 0.14 -5.17 14.31
CA VAL A 38 -1.27 -4.95 14.69
C VAL A 38 -1.40 -4.99 16.20
N ALA A 39 -2.04 -3.98 16.79
CA ALA A 39 -2.28 -3.88 18.22
C ALA A 39 -3.78 -3.94 18.53
N LYS A 40 -4.13 -4.60 19.64
CA LYS A 40 -5.48 -4.63 20.20
C LYS A 40 -5.68 -3.49 21.17
N HIS A 41 -6.84 -2.83 21.09
CA HIS A 41 -7.25 -1.74 21.97
C HIS A 41 -8.53 -2.10 22.70
N THR A 42 -8.63 -1.71 23.96
CA THR A 42 -9.81 -1.94 24.82
C THR A 42 -10.24 -0.70 25.59
N ASP A 43 -9.66 0.45 25.24
CA ASP A 43 -9.90 1.78 25.80
C ASP A 43 -10.88 2.62 24.97
N SER A 44 -11.52 2.02 23.96
CA SER A 44 -12.68 2.58 23.26
C SER A 44 -13.95 1.80 23.63
N ALA A 45 -15.11 2.23 23.11
CA ALA A 45 -16.41 1.63 23.45
C ALA A 45 -16.46 0.10 23.20
N ASN A 46 -15.77 -0.37 22.17
CA ASN A 46 -15.64 -1.78 21.82
C ASN A 46 -14.18 -2.14 21.55
N PRO A 47 -13.73 -3.39 21.80
CA PRO A 47 -12.40 -3.80 21.39
C PRO A 47 -12.19 -3.63 19.88
N VAL A 48 -11.12 -2.93 19.49
CA VAL A 48 -10.77 -2.66 18.09
C VAL A 48 -9.27 -2.86 17.87
N TYR A 49 -8.86 -2.90 16.60
CA TYR A 49 -7.51 -3.21 16.20
C TYR A 49 -6.93 -2.09 15.35
N SER A 50 -5.69 -1.71 15.65
CA SER A 50 -4.95 -0.75 14.83
C SER A 50 -3.73 -1.40 14.22
N VAL A 51 -3.36 -0.95 13.03
CA VAL A 51 -2.05 -1.23 12.44
C VAL A 51 -1.16 0.00 12.53
N GLN A 52 0.12 -0.20 12.82
CA GLN A 52 1.12 0.87 12.83
C GLN A 52 1.87 0.89 11.50
N VAL A 53 1.78 2.00 10.77
CA VAL A 53 2.45 2.21 9.48
C VAL A 53 3.24 3.51 9.52
N LEU A 54 4.19 3.67 8.60
CA LEU A 54 4.92 4.92 8.43
C LEU A 54 4.16 5.83 7.46
N THR A 55 3.90 7.07 7.84
CA THR A 55 3.23 8.09 7.00
C THR A 55 4.17 9.22 6.63
N ALA A 56 3.81 9.98 5.58
CA ALA A 56 4.62 11.06 5.02
C ALA A 56 4.93 12.24 5.98
N TYR A 57 5.64 13.23 5.44
CA TYR A 57 6.94 13.75 5.89
C TYR A 57 6.82 15.07 6.66
N VAL A 58 7.06 15.07 7.97
CA VAL A 58 7.25 16.30 8.77
C VAL A 58 8.74 16.65 8.73
N ASN A 59 9.13 17.83 8.21
CA ASN A 59 10.53 18.33 8.23
C ASN A 59 11.61 17.31 7.83
N GLN A 60 11.31 16.47 6.86
CA GLN A 60 12.19 15.42 6.44
C GLN A 60 12.22 14.08 7.19
N GLN A 61 11.19 13.79 7.99
CA GLN A 61 11.12 12.59 8.81
C GLN A 61 9.80 11.83 8.64
N PHE A 62 9.87 10.50 8.68
CA PHE A 62 8.70 9.61 8.73
C PHE A 62 8.27 9.40 10.17
N ILE A 63 6.96 9.36 10.39
CA ILE A 63 6.40 9.08 11.71
C ILE A 63 5.56 7.81 11.68
N HIS A 64 5.61 7.06 12.78
CA HIS A 64 4.75 5.90 12.97
C HIS A 64 3.36 6.36 13.40
N THR A 65 2.38 6.09 12.55
CA THR A 65 0.98 6.44 12.77
C THR A 65 0.17 5.16 12.92
N LYS A 66 -0.77 5.14 13.87
CA LYS A 66 -1.66 4.00 14.08
C LYS A 66 -3.02 4.27 13.44
N PHE A 67 -3.47 3.33 12.64
CA PHE A 67 -4.75 3.37 11.93
C PHE A 67 -5.62 2.22 12.41
N LEU A 68 -6.88 2.48 12.75
CA LEU A 68 -7.88 1.42 12.91
C LEU A 68 -7.98 0.62 11.61
N ILE A 69 -8.08 -0.70 11.72
CA ILE A 69 -8.23 -1.58 10.57
C ILE A 69 -9.72 -1.66 10.24
N ASP A 70 -10.10 -1.18 9.06
CA ASP A 70 -11.47 -1.26 8.57
C ASP A 70 -11.52 -1.93 7.18
N ILE A 71 -12.02 -3.16 7.16
CA ILE A 71 -12.19 -3.96 5.93
C ILE A 71 -13.49 -3.62 5.16
N GLU A 72 -14.24 -2.61 5.61
CA GLU A 72 -15.47 -2.11 4.99
C GLU A 72 -15.33 -0.64 4.55
N ALA A 73 -14.34 0.09 5.07
CA ALA A 73 -14.05 1.47 4.70
C ALA A 73 -13.65 1.59 3.22
N PRO A 74 -14.20 2.56 2.48
CA PRO A 74 -13.96 2.71 1.04
C PRO A 74 -12.58 3.29 0.70
N PHE A 75 -12.00 4.10 1.58
CA PHE A 75 -10.70 4.75 1.41
C PHE A 75 -10.09 5.08 2.78
N THR A 76 -8.78 5.24 2.82
CA THR A 76 -8.03 5.55 4.06
C THR A 76 -8.26 7.00 4.46
N TRP A 77 -8.38 7.30 5.74
CA TRP A 77 -8.45 8.68 6.23
C TRP A 77 -7.82 8.81 7.61
N TYR A 78 -7.21 9.97 7.90
CA TYR A 78 -6.43 10.16 9.13
C TYR A 78 -6.22 11.63 9.49
N GLU A 79 -5.71 11.88 10.70
CA GLU A 79 -5.41 13.22 11.22
C GLU A 79 -4.23 13.83 10.48
N CYS A 80 -4.46 14.95 9.80
CA CYS A 80 -3.40 15.75 9.19
C CYS A 80 -3.85 17.20 8.98
N VAL A 81 -2.94 17.99 8.40
CA VAL A 81 -3.16 19.37 7.96
C VAL A 81 -2.97 19.45 6.45
N VAL A 82 -3.92 20.02 5.73
CA VAL A 82 -3.81 20.18 4.27
C VAL A 82 -3.03 21.46 3.92
N MET A 83 -1.97 21.36 3.11
CA MET A 83 -1.10 22.49 2.71
C MET A 83 -0.59 22.34 1.26
N TRP A 84 -0.36 23.46 0.54
CA TRP A 84 0.06 23.46 -0.88
C TRP A 84 1.57 23.29 -1.09
N ASN A 85 2.39 23.84 -0.19
CA ASN A 85 3.81 24.06 -0.46
C ASN A 85 4.66 23.73 0.79
N THR A 86 5.63 22.85 0.61
CA THR A 86 6.63 22.49 1.64
C THR A 86 7.73 23.54 1.82
N TYR A 87 7.69 24.65 1.06
CA TYR A 87 8.69 25.73 1.15
C TYR A 87 8.10 27.00 1.80
N PRO A 88 8.64 27.43 2.97
CA PRO A 88 8.05 28.51 3.74
C PRO A 88 8.49 29.90 3.23
N GLY A 89 7.48 30.77 3.08
CA GLY A 89 7.62 32.23 3.18
C GLY A 89 7.15 32.70 4.58
N PRO A 90 7.38 33.98 4.94
CA PRO A 90 7.92 34.37 6.24
C PRO A 90 7.08 34.16 7.51
N ASN A 91 5.90 33.53 7.46
CA ASN A 91 5.08 33.19 8.64
C ASN A 91 4.38 31.80 8.58
N GLY A 92 4.72 30.88 7.65
CA GLY A 92 3.92 29.65 7.43
C GLY A 92 4.72 28.44 6.95
N GLY A 93 5.11 27.58 7.89
CA GLY A 93 5.61 26.21 7.64
C GLY A 93 4.67 25.15 8.22
N CYS A 94 4.87 23.88 7.85
CA CYS A 94 4.19 22.77 8.51
C CYS A 94 4.64 22.69 9.98
N PRO A 95 3.72 22.61 10.96
CA PRO A 95 4.11 22.44 12.36
C PRO A 95 4.94 21.16 12.57
N ASP A 96 5.97 21.24 13.41
CA ASP A 96 6.92 20.14 13.68
C ASP A 96 6.25 18.87 14.25
N ASP A 97 5.01 18.97 14.73
CA ASP A 97 4.23 17.89 15.35
C ASP A 97 3.02 17.45 14.51
N LYS A 98 2.85 17.97 13.28
CA LYS A 98 1.68 17.69 12.43
C LYS A 98 2.09 17.09 11.09
N ILE A 99 1.30 16.13 10.63
CA ILE A 99 1.41 15.59 9.26
C ILE A 99 0.80 16.62 8.31
N CYS A 100 1.57 17.12 7.35
CA CYS A 100 1.06 18.02 6.33
C CYS A 100 1.00 17.36 4.95
N VAL A 101 -0.11 17.57 4.23
CA VAL A 101 -0.40 16.87 2.99
C VAL A 101 -0.93 17.77 1.90
N ALA A 102 -0.64 17.42 0.64
CA ALA A 102 -1.14 18.14 -0.51
C ALA A 102 -2.62 17.75 -0.79
N PRO A 103 -3.54 18.73 -0.91
CA PRO A 103 -4.92 18.43 -1.26
C PRO A 103 -5.05 17.92 -2.68
N VAL A 104 -6.12 17.14 -2.91
CA VAL A 104 -6.67 16.90 -4.24
C VAL A 104 -7.70 18.01 -4.55
N SER A 105 -7.59 18.65 -5.72
CA SER A 105 -8.55 19.65 -6.16
C SER A 105 -9.89 19.02 -6.55
N CYS A 106 -10.99 19.76 -6.35
CA CYS A 106 -12.33 19.32 -6.77
C CYS A 106 -12.48 19.09 -8.28
N GLU A 107 -11.61 19.71 -9.09
CA GLU A 107 -11.60 19.57 -10.55
C GLU A 107 -10.86 18.30 -11.02
N GLU A 108 -10.12 17.63 -10.12
CA GLU A 108 -9.37 16.44 -10.46
C GLU A 108 -10.28 15.22 -10.60
N TYR A 109 -9.96 14.35 -11.56
CA TYR A 109 -10.69 13.10 -11.80
C TYR A 109 -10.81 12.27 -10.52
N GLN A 110 -9.73 12.18 -9.73
CA GLN A 110 -9.68 11.42 -8.49
C GLN A 110 -10.77 11.86 -7.50
N CYS A 111 -11.06 13.16 -7.41
CA CYS A 111 -12.14 13.67 -6.56
C CYS A 111 -13.51 13.20 -7.05
N THR A 112 -13.76 13.32 -8.36
CA THR A 112 -15.01 12.88 -8.98
C THR A 112 -15.20 11.36 -8.84
N ASP A 113 -14.14 10.59 -9.06
CA ASP A 113 -14.11 9.13 -9.02
C ASP A 113 -14.44 8.62 -7.60
N VAL A 114 -13.76 9.13 -6.57
CA VAL A 114 -14.03 8.73 -5.18
C VAL A 114 -15.45 9.06 -4.73
N ARG A 115 -15.98 10.23 -5.11
CA ARG A 115 -17.34 10.67 -4.72
C ARG A 115 -18.46 9.91 -5.43
N THR A 116 -18.21 9.46 -6.65
CA THR A 116 -19.19 8.73 -7.46
C THR A 116 -19.20 7.24 -7.14
N SER A 117 -18.05 6.65 -6.81
CA SER A 117 -17.95 5.23 -6.46
C SER A 117 -18.41 4.93 -5.03
N THR A 118 -18.26 5.86 -4.09
CA THR A 118 -18.71 5.71 -2.69
C THR A 118 -20.20 6.03 -2.50
N PHE A 119 -20.92 6.27 -3.61
CA PHE A 119 -22.33 6.66 -3.63
C PHE A 119 -23.24 5.66 -2.89
N ASP A 120 -22.98 4.35 -2.94
CA ASP A 120 -23.87 3.37 -2.29
C ASP A 120 -23.77 3.36 -0.75
N GLN A 121 -22.69 3.91 -0.16
CA GLN A 121 -22.61 4.15 1.30
C GLN A 121 -23.36 5.42 1.76
N ARG A 122 -24.00 6.17 0.84
CA ARG A 122 -24.82 7.37 1.14
C ARG A 122 -25.98 7.12 2.09
N ALA A 123 -26.35 5.88 2.36
CA ALA A 123 -27.42 5.57 3.30
C ALA A 123 -27.15 6.12 4.72
N SER A 124 -25.87 6.31 5.10
CA SER A 124 -25.51 6.75 6.46
C SER A 124 -25.05 8.21 6.56
N CYS A 125 -24.48 8.80 5.49
CA CYS A 125 -23.92 10.15 5.54
C CYS A 125 -24.35 11.04 4.37
N PRO A 126 -24.62 12.35 4.62
CA PRO A 126 -25.03 13.28 3.59
C PRO A 126 -23.92 13.51 2.55
N PRO A 127 -24.28 13.86 1.30
CA PRO A 127 -23.32 14.25 0.29
C PRO A 127 -22.64 15.58 0.67
N VAL A 128 -21.35 15.66 0.38
CA VAL A 128 -20.51 16.84 0.66
C VAL A 128 -20.58 17.84 -0.49
N ASN A 129 -20.53 19.14 -0.16
CA ASN A 129 -20.64 20.23 -1.14
C ASN A 129 -19.26 20.59 -1.73
N ASN A 130 -19.24 21.14 -2.95
CA ASN A 130 -18.04 21.72 -3.59
C ASN A 130 -17.57 23.04 -2.94
N GLY A 131 -17.91 23.29 -1.67
CA GLY A 131 -17.69 24.56 -1.01
C GLY A 131 -16.38 24.64 -0.21
N SER A 132 -15.71 23.50 0.05
CA SER A 132 -14.56 23.46 0.95
C SER A 132 -13.35 24.14 0.28
N THR A 133 -13.21 25.42 0.59
CA THR A 133 -12.06 26.26 0.23
C THR A 133 -11.30 26.53 1.52
N LEU A 134 -10.00 26.23 1.52
CA LEU A 134 -9.16 26.53 2.68
C LEU A 134 -9.03 28.06 2.82
N PRO A 135 -8.96 28.62 4.05
CA PRO A 135 -8.75 30.05 4.22
C PRO A 135 -7.50 30.54 3.48
N GLY A 136 -7.65 31.57 2.64
CA GLY A 136 -6.56 32.09 1.79
C GLY A 136 -6.38 31.36 0.45
N TRP A 137 -7.26 30.40 0.13
CA TRP A 137 -7.24 29.65 -1.12
C TRP A 137 -8.42 30.00 -2.01
N TRP A 138 -8.14 30.10 -3.32
CA TRP A 138 -9.13 30.44 -4.34
C TRP A 138 -9.66 29.20 -5.08
N THR A 139 -9.15 28.00 -4.77
CA THR A 139 -9.49 26.73 -5.41
C THR A 139 -10.10 25.74 -4.42
N CYS A 140 -11.07 24.96 -4.88
CA CYS A 140 -11.79 23.97 -4.08
C CYS A 140 -10.89 22.77 -3.76
N SER A 141 -10.74 22.45 -2.46
CA SER A 141 -10.15 21.19 -1.99
C SER A 141 -11.25 20.15 -1.91
N CYS A 142 -11.01 18.89 -2.30
CA CYS A 142 -12.05 17.89 -2.45
C CYS A 142 -12.54 17.29 -1.12
N PRO A 143 -13.68 17.70 -0.53
CA PRO A 143 -14.28 16.95 0.57
C PRO A 143 -14.82 15.62 0.08
N VAL A 144 -14.73 14.60 0.92
CA VAL A 144 -15.35 13.29 0.74
C VAL A 144 -16.08 12.92 2.04
N SER A 145 -17.02 11.97 1.99
CA SER A 145 -17.74 11.51 3.18
C SER A 145 -17.12 10.21 3.70
N ALA A 146 -16.84 10.15 5.00
CA ALA A 146 -16.40 8.95 5.69
C ALA A 146 -17.31 8.65 6.89
N VAL A 147 -17.39 7.40 7.29
CA VAL A 147 -18.11 6.96 8.50
C VAL A 147 -17.08 6.62 9.57
N ASN A 148 -17.25 7.16 10.77
CA ASN A 148 -16.47 6.77 11.92
C ASN A 148 -16.85 5.34 12.35
N PRO A 149 -15.92 4.36 12.29
CA PRO A 149 -16.25 2.96 12.57
C PRO A 149 -16.55 2.67 14.05
N ILE A 150 -16.28 3.62 14.97
CA ILE A 150 -16.51 3.44 16.41
C ILE A 150 -17.92 3.83 16.82
N ASP A 151 -18.40 4.98 16.35
CA ASP A 151 -19.67 5.58 16.79
C ASP A 151 -20.68 5.80 15.65
N GLY A 152 -20.29 5.52 14.40
CA GLY A 152 -21.14 5.68 13.21
C GLY A 152 -21.34 7.12 12.76
N SER A 153 -20.68 8.10 13.40
CA SER A 153 -20.78 9.51 13.02
C SER A 153 -20.17 9.78 11.65
N CYS A 154 -20.70 10.80 10.96
CA CYS A 154 -20.18 11.23 9.68
C CYS A 154 -18.99 12.16 9.85
N VAL A 155 -17.93 11.90 9.09
CA VAL A 155 -16.73 12.71 9.00
C VAL A 155 -16.61 13.23 7.58
N GLU A 156 -16.25 14.51 7.44
CA GLU A 156 -15.97 15.14 6.15
C GLU A 156 -14.45 15.40 6.01
N PRO A 157 -13.64 14.39 5.65
CA PRO A 157 -12.23 14.61 5.38
C PRO A 157 -12.00 15.19 3.97
N LEU A 158 -10.86 15.83 3.78
CA LEU A 158 -10.40 16.39 2.51
C LEU A 158 -9.45 15.42 1.81
N LEU A 159 -9.80 14.97 0.61
CA LEU A 159 -8.98 14.05 -0.17
C LEU A 159 -7.58 14.66 -0.42
N ASN A 160 -6.55 13.85 -0.24
CA ASN A 160 -5.16 14.26 -0.33
C ASN A 160 -4.28 13.17 -0.98
N TYR A 161 -3.10 13.60 -1.43
CA TYR A 161 -2.04 12.69 -1.84
C TYR A 161 -1.24 12.25 -0.62
N ASP A 162 -0.96 10.96 -0.52
CA ASP A 162 -0.14 10.42 0.57
C ASP A 162 0.59 9.13 0.20
N GLU A 163 1.62 8.81 0.98
CA GLU A 163 2.43 7.60 0.91
C GLU A 163 2.38 6.87 2.26
N LEU A 164 1.88 5.64 2.24
CA LEU A 164 1.95 4.71 3.37
C LEU A 164 3.13 3.76 3.16
N ARG A 165 4.05 3.72 4.13
CA ARG A 165 5.24 2.88 4.09
C ARG A 165 5.12 1.68 5.03
N PHE A 166 5.49 0.53 4.49
CA PHE A 166 5.44 -0.77 5.16
C PHE A 166 6.82 -1.42 5.17
N HIS A 167 7.15 -2.13 6.25
CA HIS A 167 8.41 -2.84 6.37
C HIS A 167 8.46 -4.05 5.43
N LEU A 168 9.61 -4.25 4.77
CA LEU A 168 9.87 -5.48 4.04
C LEU A 168 9.95 -6.66 5.01
N THR A 169 9.57 -7.85 4.55
CA THR A 169 9.68 -9.08 5.32
C THR A 169 10.06 -10.26 4.43
N ASP A 170 10.75 -11.25 4.99
CA ASP A 170 10.94 -12.57 4.38
C ASP A 170 9.83 -13.57 4.79
N GLY A 171 8.81 -13.08 5.51
CA GLY A 171 7.76 -13.86 6.12
C GLY A 171 8.05 -14.32 7.55
N ARG A 172 9.30 -14.22 8.05
CA ARG A 172 9.67 -14.58 9.44
C ARG A 172 9.84 -13.36 10.32
N THR A 173 10.44 -12.30 9.78
CA THR A 173 10.75 -11.08 10.51
C THR A 173 10.54 -9.83 9.64
N ASP A 174 10.37 -8.68 10.28
CA ASP A 174 10.48 -7.37 9.62
C ASP A 174 11.94 -6.97 9.39
N PHE A 175 12.17 -6.16 8.35
CA PHE A 175 13.44 -5.52 8.01
C PHE A 175 13.34 -3.99 8.13
N PRO A 176 14.47 -3.28 8.33
CA PRO A 176 14.48 -1.80 8.38
C PRO A 176 13.99 -1.16 7.08
N ASP A 177 14.26 -1.82 5.95
CA ASP A 177 13.84 -1.39 4.62
C ASP A 177 12.30 -1.35 4.52
N PHE A 178 11.81 -0.36 3.79
CA PHE A 178 10.39 -0.13 3.59
C PHE A 178 10.05 0.04 2.11
N THR A 179 8.78 -0.17 1.80
CA THR A 179 8.19 0.13 0.49
C THR A 179 7.02 1.09 0.67
N GLY A 180 6.85 2.02 -0.27
CA GLY A 180 5.74 2.96 -0.29
C GLY A 180 4.57 2.45 -1.13
N ILE A 181 3.36 2.60 -0.61
CA ILE A 181 2.10 2.43 -1.33
C ILE A 181 1.38 3.78 -1.30
N TYR A 182 0.79 4.18 -2.42
CA TYR A 182 0.16 5.49 -2.61
C TYR A 182 -1.36 5.34 -2.78
N PRO A 183 -2.11 5.02 -1.70
CA PRO A 183 -3.56 4.88 -1.79
C PRO A 183 -4.25 6.24 -1.85
N ASN A 184 -5.53 6.23 -2.26
CA ASN A 184 -6.40 7.35 -1.95
C ASN A 184 -6.48 7.51 -0.43
N SER A 185 -6.15 8.72 0.04
CA SER A 185 -6.21 9.08 1.45
C SER A 185 -7.00 10.38 1.60
N ALA A 186 -7.59 10.58 2.78
CA ALA A 186 -8.28 11.82 3.10
C ALA A 186 -7.89 12.35 4.49
N CYS A 187 -7.72 13.67 4.56
CA CYS A 187 -7.29 14.40 5.72
C CYS A 187 -8.47 14.83 6.59
N ALA A 188 -8.52 14.34 7.83
CA ALA A 188 -9.59 14.62 8.78
C ALA A 188 -9.11 15.54 9.92
N PRO A 189 -10.00 16.40 10.46
CA PRO A 189 -9.69 17.18 11.65
C PRO A 189 -9.53 16.29 12.89
N SER A 190 -8.72 16.72 13.87
CA SER A 190 -8.47 15.98 15.11
C SER A 190 -9.75 15.59 15.87
N SER A 191 -10.82 16.40 15.76
CA SER A 191 -12.11 16.13 16.38
C SER A 191 -12.78 14.83 15.90
N ALA A 192 -12.43 14.35 14.70
CA ALA A 192 -12.94 13.09 14.16
C ALA A 192 -12.46 11.85 14.94
N PHE A 193 -11.40 11.99 15.74
CA PHE A 193 -10.75 10.89 16.46
C PHE A 193 -11.04 10.89 17.97
N ASN A 194 -11.94 11.74 18.45
CA ASN A 194 -12.26 11.83 19.88
C ASN A 194 -12.79 10.52 20.49
N SER A 195 -13.45 9.68 19.68
CA SER A 195 -13.96 8.37 20.10
C SER A 195 -12.95 7.22 19.89
N PHE A 196 -11.80 7.48 19.26
CA PHE A 196 -10.82 6.46 18.93
C PHE A 196 -9.97 6.07 20.16
N PRO A 197 -9.36 4.87 20.16
CA PRO A 197 -8.34 4.52 21.15
C PRO A 197 -7.19 5.53 21.20
N LYS A 198 -6.52 5.60 22.35
CA LYS A 198 -5.38 6.50 22.53
C LYS A 198 -4.30 6.27 21.49
N ASN A 199 -3.82 7.36 20.90
CA ASN A 199 -2.77 7.37 19.86
C ASN A 199 -3.16 6.63 18.57
N VAL A 200 -4.44 6.44 18.29
CA VAL A 200 -4.94 5.98 17.00
C VAL A 200 -5.63 7.15 16.29
N THR A 201 -5.07 7.56 15.17
CA THR A 201 -5.41 8.83 14.50
C THR A 201 -5.78 8.64 13.04
N GLY A 202 -6.29 7.45 12.69
CA GLY A 202 -6.69 7.15 11.33
C GLY A 202 -7.46 5.86 11.19
N VAL A 203 -7.98 5.61 9.99
CA VAL A 203 -8.62 4.38 9.54
C VAL A 203 -7.91 3.93 8.27
N LEU A 204 -7.37 2.71 8.29
CA LEU A 204 -6.78 2.06 7.13
C LEU A 204 -7.85 1.24 6.42
N ALA A 205 -8.20 1.65 5.20
CA ALA A 205 -9.18 0.96 4.40
C ALA A 205 -8.58 -0.27 3.71
N LEU A 206 -9.11 -1.44 4.04
CA LEU A 206 -8.74 -2.73 3.46
C LEU A 206 -9.89 -3.40 2.69
N SER A 207 -10.92 -2.66 2.32
CA SER A 207 -12.11 -3.19 1.65
C SER A 207 -11.89 -3.53 0.16
N ALA A 208 -12.93 -4.07 -0.49
CA ALA A 208 -12.95 -4.34 -1.92
C ALA A 208 -13.15 -3.08 -2.79
N SER A 209 -13.25 -1.89 -2.19
CA SER A 209 -13.33 -0.62 -2.90
C SER A 209 -12.12 -0.41 -3.83
N SER A 210 -12.36 0.20 -5.00
CA SER A 210 -11.31 0.66 -5.92
C SER A 210 -10.42 1.78 -5.34
N HIS A 211 -10.76 2.28 -4.16
CA HIS A 211 -10.05 3.36 -3.47
C HIS A 211 -9.45 2.93 -2.13
N ALA A 212 -9.69 1.68 -1.71
CA ALA A 212 -9.03 1.12 -0.53
C ALA A 212 -7.61 0.68 -0.88
N LEU A 213 -6.77 0.47 0.15
CA LEU A 213 -5.36 0.12 -0.01
C LEU A 213 -5.12 -1.07 -0.96
N PRO A 214 -5.90 -2.18 -0.94
CA PRO A 214 -5.66 -3.32 -1.83
C PRO A 214 -5.79 -3.01 -3.32
N ALA A 215 -6.52 -1.96 -3.71
CA ALA A 215 -6.64 -1.54 -5.11
C ALA A 215 -5.32 -1.01 -5.68
N TYR A 216 -4.41 -0.55 -4.82
CA TYR A 216 -3.12 0.07 -5.16
C TYR A 216 -1.94 -0.91 -5.05
N PHE A 217 -2.21 -2.20 -4.88
CA PHE A 217 -1.16 -3.22 -4.97
C PHE A 217 -0.69 -3.32 -6.43
N PHE A 218 0.53 -2.81 -6.68
CA PHE A 218 1.23 -2.96 -7.95
C PHE A 218 1.78 -4.38 -8.12
N TYR A 219 2.16 -4.76 -9.35
CA TYR A 219 2.59 -6.12 -9.76
C TYR A 219 3.55 -6.89 -8.84
N SER A 220 4.28 -6.23 -7.93
CA SER A 220 5.14 -6.90 -6.93
C SER A 220 4.37 -7.50 -5.75
N TYR A 221 3.13 -7.07 -5.51
CA TYR A 221 2.22 -7.64 -4.51
C TYR A 221 1.01 -8.18 -5.28
N GLU A 222 0.80 -9.49 -5.29
CA GLU A 222 -0.50 -10.01 -5.74
C GLU A 222 -1.60 -9.38 -4.87
N LYS A 223 -2.78 -9.11 -5.45
CA LYS A 223 -3.91 -8.43 -4.78
C LYS A 223 -4.46 -9.28 -3.61
N SER A 224 -3.71 -9.34 -2.52
CA SER A 224 -3.97 -10.18 -1.36
C SER A 224 -3.40 -9.53 -0.11
N PHE A 225 -4.10 -9.69 1.01
CA PHE A 225 -3.59 -9.30 2.32
C PHE A 225 -3.98 -10.34 3.36
N ALA A 226 -3.24 -10.41 4.46
CA ALA A 226 -3.54 -11.31 5.56
C ALA A 226 -3.56 -10.58 6.90
N LEU A 227 -4.53 -10.94 7.74
CA LEU A 227 -4.68 -10.45 9.09
C LEU A 227 -4.47 -11.60 10.08
N CYS A 228 -3.66 -11.34 11.10
CA CYS A 228 -3.53 -12.20 12.26
C CYS A 228 -3.69 -11.32 13.51
N LEU A 229 -4.88 -11.35 14.12
CA LEU A 229 -5.23 -10.48 15.24
C LEU A 229 -4.72 -11.05 16.57
N PRO A 230 -4.03 -10.25 17.41
CA PRO A 230 -3.59 -10.71 18.72
C PRO A 230 -4.77 -10.81 19.69
N ASN A 231 -4.69 -11.74 20.63
CA ASN A 231 -5.71 -11.90 21.67
C ASN A 231 -5.51 -10.99 22.90
N THR A 232 -4.31 -10.42 23.11
CA THR A 232 -3.99 -9.50 24.23
C THR A 232 -3.63 -8.11 23.75
N VAL A 233 -3.73 -7.12 24.65
CA VAL A 233 -3.30 -5.73 24.41
C VAL A 233 -1.77 -5.55 24.47
N SER A 234 -1.06 -6.50 25.09
CA SER A 234 0.40 -6.46 25.25
C SER A 234 1.16 -7.10 24.10
N SER A 235 0.49 -7.92 23.28
CA SER A 235 1.09 -8.60 22.15
C SER A 235 0.74 -7.93 20.82
N LEU A 236 1.63 -8.07 19.84
CA LEU A 236 1.43 -7.59 18.48
C LEU A 236 0.98 -8.76 17.61
N GLY A 237 -0.07 -8.56 16.82
CA GLY A 237 -0.35 -9.39 15.65
C GLY A 237 0.30 -8.78 14.40
N ALA A 238 -0.12 -9.24 13.23
CA ALA A 238 0.48 -8.83 11.97
C ALA A 238 -0.58 -8.59 10.88
N LEU A 239 -0.35 -7.53 10.10
CA LEU A 239 -0.95 -7.30 8.79
C LEU A 239 0.13 -7.57 7.74
N PHE A 240 -0.14 -8.50 6.82
CA PHE A 240 0.71 -8.74 5.66
C PHE A 240 0.02 -8.25 4.39
N LEU A 241 0.77 -7.59 3.51
CA LEU A 241 0.32 -7.28 2.15
C LEU A 241 1.16 -8.09 1.18
N GLY A 242 0.55 -8.96 0.38
CA GLY A 242 1.24 -9.96 -0.44
C GLY A 242 0.76 -11.38 -0.19
N ARG A 243 1.47 -12.38 -0.75
CA ARG A 243 1.12 -13.82 -0.66
C ARG A 243 1.97 -14.63 0.32
N GLY A 244 2.78 -13.93 1.10
CA GLY A 244 3.70 -14.54 2.01
C GLY A 244 5.01 -14.95 1.33
N PRO A 245 5.76 -15.86 1.94
CA PRO A 245 5.37 -16.77 3.03
C PRO A 245 5.01 -16.08 4.36
N TYR A 246 4.35 -16.82 5.27
CA TYR A 246 3.97 -16.31 6.60
C TYR A 246 4.41 -17.30 7.68
N TYR A 247 5.49 -17.00 8.38
CA TYR A 247 6.07 -17.85 9.39
C TYR A 247 5.79 -17.30 10.78
N PHE A 248 5.31 -18.18 11.67
CA PHE A 248 5.08 -17.86 13.07
C PHE A 248 5.86 -18.82 13.96
N ARG A 249 6.50 -18.28 15.01
CA ARG A 249 7.30 -19.08 15.93
C ARG A 249 6.43 -20.10 16.66
N SER A 250 6.95 -21.30 16.81
CA SER A 250 6.40 -22.36 17.66
C SER A 250 7.51 -22.94 18.53
N SER A 251 7.15 -23.78 19.50
CA SER A 251 8.11 -24.39 20.44
C SER A 251 9.12 -25.33 19.77
N HIS A 252 8.86 -25.79 18.54
CA HIS A 252 9.72 -26.72 17.82
C HIS A 252 10.43 -26.07 16.62
N SER A 253 9.67 -25.41 15.75
CA SER A 253 10.16 -24.71 14.56
C SER A 253 9.14 -23.69 14.06
N ASP A 254 9.59 -22.73 13.24
CA ASP A 254 8.68 -21.77 12.59
C ASP A 254 7.67 -22.50 11.68
N ILE A 255 6.40 -22.13 11.81
CA ILE A 255 5.30 -22.73 11.05
C ILE A 255 4.93 -21.79 9.90
N ASP A 256 5.01 -22.26 8.65
CA ASP A 256 4.38 -21.58 7.51
C ASP A 256 2.87 -21.78 7.57
N VAL A 257 2.15 -20.73 7.99
CA VAL A 257 0.71 -20.81 8.26
C VAL A 257 -0.10 -21.10 6.99
N ARG A 258 0.47 -20.90 5.79
CA ARG A 258 -0.19 -21.27 4.52
C ARG A 258 -0.53 -22.77 4.44
N THR A 259 0.22 -23.61 5.16
CA THR A 259 -0.01 -25.06 5.24
C THR A 259 -1.22 -25.43 6.10
N LEU A 260 -1.76 -24.47 6.86
CA LEU A 260 -2.88 -24.66 7.78
C LEU A 260 -4.21 -24.12 7.25
N LEU A 261 -4.21 -23.50 6.05
CA LEU A 261 -5.38 -22.78 5.54
C LEU A 261 -6.38 -23.70 4.83
N SER A 262 -7.61 -23.71 5.34
CA SER A 262 -8.82 -24.02 4.57
C SER A 262 -9.22 -22.80 3.73
N ARG A 263 -10.06 -23.00 2.70
CA ARG A 263 -10.49 -21.91 1.80
C ARG A 263 -11.99 -21.92 1.54
N THR A 264 -12.59 -20.75 1.46
CA THR A 264 -13.98 -20.56 1.00
C THR A 264 -14.05 -19.42 -0.02
N PRO A 265 -14.99 -19.44 -0.99
CA PRO A 265 -15.16 -18.32 -1.91
C PRO A 265 -15.58 -17.03 -1.19
N LEU A 266 -14.97 -15.92 -1.58
CA LEU A 266 -15.48 -14.59 -1.26
C LEU A 266 -16.65 -14.29 -2.20
N LEU A 267 -17.79 -13.92 -1.62
CA LEU A 267 -19.01 -13.61 -2.36
C LEU A 267 -19.05 -12.11 -2.66
N ASN A 268 -19.19 -11.77 -3.94
CA ASN A 268 -19.42 -10.38 -4.33
C ASN A 268 -20.86 -9.97 -4.03
N ARG A 269 -21.05 -8.83 -3.37
CA ARG A 269 -22.36 -8.20 -3.13
C ARG A 269 -22.34 -6.82 -3.74
N GLN A 270 -23.07 -6.65 -4.84
CA GLN A 270 -23.11 -5.40 -5.59
C GLN A 270 -23.45 -4.22 -4.66
N GLY A 271 -22.66 -3.15 -4.73
CA GLY A 271 -22.82 -1.95 -3.90
C GLY A 271 -22.27 -2.06 -2.47
N ARG A 272 -21.68 -3.20 -2.06
CA ARG A 272 -21.10 -3.39 -0.72
C ARG A 272 -19.60 -3.68 -0.80
N PHE A 273 -18.79 -2.89 -0.10
CA PHE A 273 -17.32 -3.03 -0.12
C PHE A 273 -16.77 -4.09 0.85
N GLY A 274 -17.59 -4.57 1.79
CA GLY A 274 -17.20 -5.58 2.77
C GLY A 274 -16.96 -6.96 2.15
N TYR A 275 -16.38 -7.85 2.93
CA TYR A 275 -16.10 -9.23 2.53
C TYR A 275 -17.17 -10.19 3.04
N PHE A 276 -17.71 -11.01 2.14
CA PHE A 276 -18.79 -11.95 2.44
C PHE A 276 -18.37 -13.38 2.13
N ILE A 277 -18.87 -14.32 2.91
CA ILE A 277 -18.71 -15.77 2.71
C ILE A 277 -20.06 -16.47 2.77
N GLY A 278 -20.13 -17.71 2.27
CA GLY A 278 -21.31 -18.56 2.42
C GLY A 278 -21.17 -19.46 3.64
N VAL A 279 -22.14 -19.40 4.56
CA VAL A 279 -22.29 -20.37 5.65
C VAL A 279 -23.55 -21.17 5.37
N ASP A 280 -23.40 -22.48 5.19
CA ASP A 280 -24.52 -23.37 4.87
C ASP A 280 -25.17 -23.90 6.17
N THR A 281 -24.33 -24.32 7.13
CA THR A 281 -24.81 -24.80 8.43
C THR A 281 -23.89 -24.41 9.59
N ILE A 282 -24.45 -24.35 10.80
CA ILE A 282 -23.70 -24.24 12.05
C ILE A 282 -23.85 -25.54 12.83
N VAL A 283 -22.76 -26.22 13.13
CA VAL A 283 -22.75 -27.51 13.82
C VAL A 283 -22.21 -27.35 15.24
N ILE A 284 -22.97 -27.85 16.22
CA ILE A 284 -22.54 -27.90 17.62
C ILE A 284 -22.65 -29.34 18.12
N LYS A 285 -21.47 -29.96 18.33
CA LYS A 285 -21.28 -31.42 18.45
C LYS A 285 -21.78 -32.16 17.22
N SER A 286 -22.95 -32.78 17.30
CA SER A 286 -23.53 -33.65 16.26
C SER A 286 -24.81 -33.10 15.65
N ARG A 287 -25.23 -31.88 15.99
CA ARG A 287 -26.49 -31.31 15.49
C ARG A 287 -26.20 -30.07 14.67
N SER A 288 -26.70 -30.09 13.44
CA SER A 288 -26.67 -28.97 12.51
C SER A 288 -27.83 -28.02 12.77
N ILE A 289 -27.55 -26.73 12.64
CA ILE A 289 -28.49 -25.62 12.63
C ILE A 289 -28.39 -25.05 11.22
N GLY A 290 -29.45 -25.20 10.44
CA GLY A 290 -29.49 -24.71 9.06
C GLY A 290 -29.45 -23.18 9.04
N VAL A 291 -28.64 -22.63 8.15
CA VAL A 291 -28.64 -21.20 7.83
C VAL A 291 -29.49 -21.00 6.56
N PRO A 292 -30.41 -20.03 6.51
CA PRO A 292 -31.23 -19.81 5.31
C PRO A 292 -30.37 -19.57 4.06
N GLU A 293 -30.75 -20.13 2.90
CA GLU A 293 -29.91 -20.08 1.68
C GLU A 293 -29.54 -18.66 1.21
N ASN A 294 -30.42 -17.67 1.48
CA ASN A 294 -30.21 -16.27 1.12
C ASN A 294 -29.54 -15.43 2.23
N ALA A 295 -29.18 -16.06 3.35
CA ALA A 295 -28.52 -15.38 4.46
C ALA A 295 -27.13 -14.86 4.03
N THR A 296 -26.83 -13.61 4.36
CA THR A 296 -25.49 -13.05 4.19
C THR A 296 -24.65 -13.32 5.43
N THR A 297 -23.39 -13.74 5.20
CA THR A 297 -22.36 -13.77 6.24
C THR A 297 -21.28 -12.76 5.88
N LYS A 298 -21.14 -11.71 6.69
CA LYS A 298 -20.15 -10.65 6.53
C LYS A 298 -19.00 -10.84 7.52
N ILE A 299 -17.78 -10.49 7.14
CA ILE A 299 -16.63 -10.40 8.04
C ILE A 299 -16.43 -8.93 8.40
N SER A 300 -16.22 -8.63 9.68
CA SER A 300 -16.05 -7.25 10.15
C SER A 300 -14.91 -7.12 11.14
N THR A 301 -14.11 -6.06 10.99
CA THR A 301 -13.05 -5.68 11.94
C THR A 301 -13.49 -4.59 12.92
N THR A 302 -14.70 -4.06 12.75
CA THR A 302 -15.28 -3.01 13.59
C THR A 302 -16.27 -3.58 14.61
N MET A 303 -16.76 -4.80 14.39
CA MET A 303 -17.60 -5.54 15.34
C MET A 303 -16.76 -6.47 16.22
N PRO A 304 -16.79 -6.32 17.56
CA PRO A 304 -15.94 -7.10 18.45
C PRO A 304 -16.36 -8.57 18.57
N TYR A 305 -17.66 -8.86 18.48
CA TYR A 305 -18.22 -10.20 18.68
C TYR A 305 -19.11 -10.58 17.51
N THR A 306 -19.12 -11.87 17.18
CA THR A 306 -20.03 -12.38 16.15
C THR A 306 -21.48 -12.11 16.53
N THR A 307 -22.18 -11.44 15.63
CA THR A 307 -23.60 -11.13 15.75
C THR A 307 -24.40 -12.07 14.86
N LEU A 308 -25.47 -12.65 15.39
CA LEU A 308 -26.36 -13.56 14.67
C LEU A 308 -27.76 -12.97 14.67
N ARG A 309 -28.44 -13.02 13.51
CA ARG A 309 -29.86 -12.68 13.45
C ARG A 309 -30.66 -13.58 14.40
N THR A 310 -31.71 -13.03 15.00
CA THR A 310 -32.43 -13.66 16.13
C THR A 310 -32.87 -15.11 15.89
N ASP A 311 -33.28 -15.46 14.67
CA ASP A 311 -33.68 -16.81 14.27
C ASP A 311 -32.54 -17.84 14.34
N ILE A 312 -31.32 -17.42 14.01
CA ILE A 312 -30.09 -18.21 14.11
C ILE A 312 -29.58 -18.19 15.56
N TYR A 313 -29.52 -16.99 16.16
CA TYR A 313 -29.02 -16.77 17.52
C TYR A 313 -29.70 -17.68 18.54
N LYS A 314 -31.04 -17.67 18.56
CA LYS A 314 -31.83 -18.48 19.49
C LYS A 314 -31.55 -19.98 19.36
N GLN A 315 -31.33 -20.47 18.14
CA GLN A 315 -30.99 -21.88 17.90
C GLN A 315 -29.59 -22.22 18.40
N VAL A 316 -28.60 -21.36 18.13
CA VAL A 316 -27.22 -21.52 18.59
C VAL A 316 -27.15 -21.51 20.11
N VAL A 317 -27.71 -20.50 20.78
CA VAL A 317 -27.72 -20.39 22.25
C VAL A 317 -28.44 -21.57 22.89
N ARG A 318 -29.62 -21.94 22.38
CA ARG A 318 -30.38 -23.09 22.88
C ARG A 318 -29.57 -24.37 22.75
N ARG A 319 -28.97 -24.63 21.58
CA ARG A 319 -28.18 -25.84 21.35
C ARG A 319 -26.95 -25.87 22.23
N PHE A 320 -26.19 -24.77 22.29
CA PHE A 320 -25.00 -24.66 23.11
C PHE A 320 -25.33 -24.89 24.59
N SER A 321 -26.40 -24.28 25.10
CA SER A 321 -26.91 -24.46 26.46
C SER A 321 -27.22 -25.93 26.79
N MET A 322 -27.86 -26.66 25.88
CA MET A 322 -28.16 -28.09 26.09
C MET A 322 -26.89 -28.95 26.18
N VAL A 323 -25.87 -28.69 25.36
CA VAL A 323 -24.64 -29.49 25.33
C VAL A 323 -23.64 -29.14 26.45
N THR A 324 -23.87 -28.01 27.12
CA THR A 324 -23.07 -27.50 28.26
C THR A 324 -23.84 -27.53 29.58
N LYS A 325 -24.97 -28.26 29.65
CA LYS A 325 -25.84 -28.34 30.84
C LYS A 325 -25.17 -28.77 32.15
N ARG A 326 -23.97 -29.35 32.09
CA ARG A 326 -23.17 -29.79 33.24
C ARG A 326 -22.29 -28.67 33.82
N LEU A 327 -22.17 -27.54 33.13
CA LEU A 327 -21.41 -26.38 33.59
C LEU A 327 -22.31 -25.50 34.46
N ASP A 328 -21.75 -24.98 35.54
CA ASP A 328 -22.46 -24.10 36.46
C ASP A 328 -22.83 -22.79 35.78
N ARG A 329 -24.10 -22.42 35.84
CA ARG A 329 -24.62 -21.16 35.29
C ARG A 329 -24.16 -19.97 36.12
N ALA A 330 -23.80 -18.89 35.43
CA ALA A 330 -23.63 -17.56 36.01
C ALA A 330 -24.74 -16.63 35.49
N LYS A 331 -24.94 -15.50 36.19
CA LYS A 331 -25.82 -14.44 35.70
C LYS A 331 -25.31 -13.94 34.33
N ALA A 332 -26.24 -13.70 33.41
CA ALA A 332 -25.94 -13.10 32.11
C ALA A 332 -25.22 -11.74 32.31
N VAL A 333 -24.25 -11.47 31.45
CA VAL A 333 -23.46 -10.24 31.46
C VAL A 333 -23.56 -9.63 30.08
N VAL A 334 -24.22 -8.48 29.98
CA VAL A 334 -24.42 -7.75 28.72
C VAL A 334 -23.06 -7.57 28.01
N PRO A 335 -22.98 -7.84 26.69
CA PRO A 335 -24.07 -8.15 25.75
C PRO A 335 -24.41 -9.65 25.60
N PHE A 336 -23.97 -10.51 26.53
CA PHE A 336 -24.13 -11.96 26.42
C PHE A 336 -25.24 -12.53 27.31
N ASP A 337 -26.08 -13.39 26.71
CA ASP A 337 -27.21 -14.03 27.40
C ASP A 337 -26.83 -15.33 28.14
N LEU A 338 -25.71 -15.96 27.76
CA LEU A 338 -25.36 -17.30 28.19
C LEU A 338 -23.98 -17.36 28.87
N CYS A 339 -23.97 -17.35 30.21
CA CYS A 339 -22.76 -17.32 31.01
C CYS A 339 -22.62 -18.51 31.97
N TYR A 340 -21.38 -18.82 32.32
CA TYR A 340 -20.98 -19.91 33.20
C TYR A 340 -19.98 -19.42 34.25
N LYS A 341 -20.00 -20.06 35.42
CA LYS A 341 -18.98 -19.88 36.44
C LYS A 341 -17.68 -20.54 35.98
N VAL A 342 -16.55 -19.89 36.25
CA VAL A 342 -15.21 -20.40 35.96
C VAL A 342 -14.37 -20.29 37.21
N PHE A 343 -13.70 -21.38 37.59
CA PHE A 343 -12.76 -21.37 38.71
C PHE A 343 -11.41 -20.83 38.24
N ALA A 344 -10.74 -20.02 39.06
CA ALA A 344 -9.56 -19.24 38.68
C ALA A 344 -8.45 -20.04 37.97
N GLU A 345 -8.29 -21.33 38.35
CA GLU A 345 -7.25 -22.23 37.87
C GLU A 345 -7.74 -23.25 36.82
N ALA A 346 -9.05 -23.37 36.62
CA ALA A 346 -9.63 -24.35 35.71
C ALA A 346 -9.69 -23.81 34.28
N ARG A 347 -9.09 -24.54 33.32
CA ARG A 347 -9.34 -24.28 31.90
C ARG A 347 -10.76 -24.69 31.55
N LEU A 348 -11.62 -23.68 31.35
CA LEU A 348 -12.95 -23.91 30.78
C LEU A 348 -12.79 -24.64 29.44
N LYS A 349 -13.51 -25.74 29.26
CA LYS A 349 -13.58 -26.48 28.00
C LYS A 349 -15.03 -26.60 27.59
N VAL A 350 -15.35 -26.03 26.44
CA VAL A 350 -16.68 -26.12 25.83
C VAL A 350 -16.59 -26.84 24.48
N PRO A 351 -17.70 -27.36 23.94
CA PRO A 351 -17.73 -27.92 22.60
C PRO A 351 -17.40 -26.85 21.56
N ASP A 352 -16.72 -27.26 20.49
CA ASP A 352 -16.49 -26.41 19.33
C ASP A 352 -17.81 -26.06 18.64
N ILE A 353 -17.82 -24.90 17.99
CA ILE A 353 -18.90 -24.44 17.12
C ILE A 353 -18.32 -24.36 15.71
N ASP A 354 -18.85 -25.18 14.82
CA ASP A 354 -18.35 -25.31 13.47
C ASP A 354 -19.25 -24.56 12.50
N PHE A 355 -18.67 -23.68 11.69
CA PHE A 355 -19.34 -23.07 10.54
C PHE A 355 -18.95 -23.89 9.32
N GLU A 356 -19.90 -24.65 8.78
CA GLU A 356 -19.74 -25.34 7.50
C GLU A 356 -19.96 -24.33 6.39
N LEU A 357 -18.93 -24.12 5.58
CA LEU A 357 -18.88 -23.06 4.59
C LEU A 357 -19.20 -23.60 3.21
N ARG A 358 -19.71 -22.71 2.35
CA ARG A 358 -19.87 -23.01 0.93
C ARG A 358 -18.52 -23.43 0.34
N GLY A 359 -18.50 -24.61 -0.27
CA GLY A 359 -17.28 -25.29 -0.73
C GLY A 359 -16.86 -26.48 0.13
N GLY A 360 -17.56 -26.76 1.25
CA GLY A 360 -17.38 -27.97 2.06
C GLY A 360 -16.32 -27.87 3.16
N GLU A 361 -15.60 -26.75 3.24
CA GLU A 361 -14.63 -26.49 4.30
C GLU A 361 -15.31 -26.05 5.60
N LYS A 362 -14.63 -26.26 6.73
CA LYS A 362 -15.19 -26.01 8.07
C LYS A 362 -14.35 -25.03 8.86
N TRP A 363 -14.93 -23.91 9.28
CA TRP A 363 -14.28 -23.00 10.23
C TRP A 363 -14.68 -23.34 11.65
N THR A 364 -13.71 -23.86 12.43
CA THR A 364 -13.92 -24.30 13.81
C THR A 364 -13.70 -23.14 14.79
N ILE A 365 -14.75 -22.73 15.50
CA ILE A 365 -14.67 -21.77 16.60
C ILE A 365 -14.47 -22.55 17.91
N SER A 366 -13.21 -22.60 18.35
CA SER A 366 -12.80 -23.32 19.56
C SER A 366 -13.25 -22.62 20.85
N THR A 367 -12.99 -23.24 22.01
CA THR A 367 -13.24 -22.59 23.31
C THR A 367 -12.60 -21.21 23.43
N ALA A 368 -11.40 -21.00 22.87
CA ALA A 368 -10.68 -19.73 22.94
C ALA A 368 -11.41 -18.57 22.22
N ASN A 369 -12.20 -18.90 21.19
CA ASN A 369 -12.90 -17.93 20.33
C ASN A 369 -14.43 -17.96 20.49
N SER A 370 -14.98 -18.94 21.23
CA SER A 370 -16.41 -19.03 21.54
C SER A 370 -16.75 -18.54 22.95
N MET A 371 -15.79 -18.54 23.88
CA MET A 371 -16.03 -18.16 25.27
C MET A 371 -15.20 -16.94 25.67
N ARG A 372 -15.89 -15.83 26.01
CA ARG A 372 -15.26 -14.62 26.55
C ARG A 372 -15.29 -14.65 28.07
N ARG A 373 -14.12 -14.65 28.71
CA ARG A 373 -14.00 -14.38 30.15
C ARG A 373 -14.32 -12.90 30.40
N VAL A 374 -15.44 -12.64 31.07
CA VAL A 374 -15.94 -11.27 31.35
C VAL A 374 -15.51 -10.78 32.73
N THR A 375 -15.36 -11.70 33.69
CA THR A 375 -14.77 -11.44 35.01
C THR A 375 -13.83 -12.59 35.39
N LYS A 376 -13.13 -12.48 36.51
CA LYS A 376 -12.30 -13.59 37.01
C LYS A 376 -13.10 -14.89 37.20
N ASP A 377 -14.39 -14.83 37.52
CA ASP A 377 -15.19 -16.01 37.86
C ASP A 377 -16.31 -16.30 36.85
N VAL A 378 -16.42 -15.53 35.76
CA VAL A 378 -17.51 -15.66 34.78
C VAL A 378 -16.96 -15.63 33.35
N ALA A 379 -17.40 -16.59 32.54
CA ALA A 379 -17.21 -16.59 31.10
C ALA A 379 -18.53 -16.81 30.36
N CYS A 380 -18.70 -16.10 29.25
CA CYS A 380 -19.93 -16.07 28.47
C CYS A 380 -19.70 -16.53 27.04
N LEU A 381 -20.74 -17.13 26.44
CA LEU A 381 -20.76 -17.46 25.03
C LEU A 381 -20.70 -16.16 24.22
N ALA A 382 -19.63 -15.97 23.46
CA ALA A 382 -19.26 -14.71 22.83
C ALA A 382 -19.98 -14.47 21.49
N PHE A 383 -21.30 -14.65 21.49
CA PHE A 383 -22.20 -14.37 20.38
C PHE A 383 -23.30 -13.43 20.86
N VAL A 384 -23.72 -12.49 20.00
CA VAL A 384 -24.71 -11.46 20.31
C VAL A 384 -25.92 -11.59 19.40
N ASP A 385 -27.13 -11.33 19.92
CA ASP A 385 -28.35 -11.24 19.12
C ASP A 385 -28.36 -9.93 18.33
N GLY A 386 -28.33 -10.01 17.00
CA GLY A 386 -28.37 -8.86 16.09
C GLY A 386 -29.77 -8.26 15.89
N GLY A 387 -30.79 -8.89 16.47
CA GLY A 387 -32.18 -8.53 16.25
C GLY A 387 -32.79 -9.21 15.01
N ALA A 388 -34.11 -9.22 14.97
CA ALA A 388 -34.87 -9.95 13.94
C ALA A 388 -34.76 -9.30 12.55
N THR A 389 -34.46 -8.01 12.51
CA THR A 389 -34.34 -7.19 11.30
C THR A 389 -32.89 -6.93 10.90
N SER A 390 -31.92 -7.64 11.50
CA SER A 390 -30.51 -7.53 11.10
C SER A 390 -30.38 -7.78 9.61
N GLU A 391 -29.78 -6.82 8.88
CA GLU A 391 -29.57 -6.90 7.43
C GLU A 391 -28.71 -8.13 7.11
N ASP A 392 -27.56 -8.23 7.78
CA ASP A 392 -26.71 -9.39 7.69
C ASP A 392 -27.15 -10.46 8.70
N ALA A 393 -27.32 -11.69 8.21
CA ALA A 393 -27.75 -12.80 9.06
C ALA A 393 -26.66 -13.23 10.05
N ILE A 394 -25.40 -13.13 9.61
CA ILE A 394 -24.22 -13.42 10.41
C ILE A 394 -23.19 -12.31 10.14
N VAL A 395 -22.71 -11.65 11.19
CA VAL A 395 -21.56 -10.75 11.12
C VAL A 395 -20.46 -11.33 11.99
N MET A 396 -19.40 -11.84 11.38
CA MET A 396 -18.24 -12.42 12.07
C MET A 396 -17.36 -11.30 12.63
N GLY A 397 -17.24 -11.27 13.96
CA GLY A 397 -16.49 -10.23 14.68
C GLY A 397 -15.04 -10.60 14.99
N THR A 398 -14.27 -9.63 15.46
CA THR A 398 -12.83 -9.78 15.67
C THR A 398 -12.47 -10.78 16.75
N PHE A 399 -13.29 -10.97 17.79
CA PHE A 399 -13.01 -11.96 18.84
C PHE A 399 -12.95 -13.39 18.29
N GLN A 400 -13.75 -13.70 17.26
CA GLN A 400 -13.70 -14.97 16.56
C GLN A 400 -12.48 -15.11 15.64
N MET A 401 -11.87 -13.99 15.25
CA MET A 401 -10.66 -13.93 14.42
C MET A 401 -9.36 -13.88 15.24
N GLU A 402 -9.42 -13.62 16.55
CA GLU A 402 -8.23 -13.63 17.43
C GLU A 402 -7.49 -14.97 17.34
N ASP A 403 -6.17 -14.94 17.13
CA ASP A 403 -5.33 -16.12 16.89
C ASP A 403 -5.77 -17.04 15.75
N ASN A 404 -6.55 -16.51 14.80
CA ASN A 404 -6.84 -17.16 13.53
C ASN A 404 -6.13 -16.38 12.43
N PHE A 405 -5.53 -17.07 11.47
CA PHE A 405 -4.93 -16.42 10.31
C PHE A 405 -5.96 -16.27 9.21
N MET A 406 -6.17 -15.04 8.74
CA MET A 406 -7.19 -14.68 7.76
C MET A 406 -6.51 -14.16 6.49
N LEU A 407 -6.53 -14.91 5.40
CA LEU A 407 -5.94 -14.55 4.11
C LEU A 407 -7.04 -14.15 3.11
N PHE A 408 -7.07 -12.87 2.74
CA PHE A 408 -7.96 -12.36 1.71
C PHE A 408 -7.23 -12.42 0.36
N ASP A 409 -7.49 -13.45 -0.44
CA ASP A 409 -6.94 -13.61 -1.78
C ASP A 409 -7.92 -13.00 -2.80
N LEU A 410 -7.74 -11.72 -3.12
CA LEU A 410 -8.65 -10.96 -3.98
C LEU A 410 -8.44 -11.31 -5.46
N VAL A 411 -7.28 -11.87 -5.82
CA VAL A 411 -7.02 -12.39 -7.18
C VAL A 411 -7.92 -13.60 -7.45
N ASN A 412 -7.94 -14.56 -6.52
CA ASN A 412 -8.75 -15.77 -6.66
C ASN A 412 -10.16 -15.62 -6.08
N SER A 413 -10.49 -14.48 -5.49
CA SER A 413 -11.75 -14.24 -4.77
C SER A 413 -12.03 -15.32 -3.72
N THR A 414 -11.04 -15.60 -2.86
CA THR A 414 -11.17 -16.58 -1.76
C THR A 414 -10.69 -16.02 -0.43
N LEU A 415 -11.29 -16.54 0.64
CA LEU A 415 -10.82 -16.36 2.01
C LEU A 415 -10.13 -17.64 2.45
N GLY A 416 -8.83 -17.56 2.74
CA GLY A 416 -8.09 -18.58 3.47
C GLY A 416 -8.21 -18.37 4.97
N PHE A 417 -8.42 -19.43 5.74
CA PHE A 417 -8.52 -19.36 7.21
C PHE A 417 -7.91 -20.59 7.87
N SER A 418 -7.22 -20.42 9.02
CA SER A 418 -6.52 -21.54 9.69
C SER A 418 -7.31 -22.26 10.78
N SER A 419 -8.45 -21.69 11.23
CA SER A 419 -8.94 -21.90 12.61
C SER A 419 -7.87 -21.52 13.66
N SER A 420 -8.14 -21.71 14.97
CA SER A 420 -7.24 -21.22 16.04
C SER A 420 -5.82 -21.81 15.96
N LEU A 421 -4.83 -20.93 15.79
CA LEU A 421 -3.40 -21.24 15.76
C LEU A 421 -2.87 -21.80 17.09
N LEU A 422 -3.57 -21.51 18.21
CA LEU A 422 -3.22 -22.02 19.54
C LEU A 422 -3.18 -23.55 19.57
N SER A 423 -4.06 -24.20 18.81
CA SER A 423 -4.09 -25.67 18.67
C SER A 423 -2.86 -26.25 17.96
N LYS A 424 -2.09 -25.40 17.25
CA LYS A 424 -0.87 -25.73 16.53
C LYS A 424 0.40 -25.28 17.28
N GLY A 425 0.26 -24.83 18.53
CA GLY A 425 1.38 -24.39 19.36
C GLY A 425 1.98 -23.04 18.95
N THR A 426 1.23 -22.22 18.22
CA THR A 426 1.62 -20.85 17.84
C THR A 426 0.45 -19.88 18.05
N SER A 427 0.65 -18.60 17.78
CA SER A 427 -0.36 -17.56 17.96
C SER A 427 -0.09 -16.39 17.02
N CYS A 428 -1.02 -15.45 16.88
CA CYS A 428 -0.73 -14.23 16.12
C CYS A 428 0.37 -13.37 16.78
N ALA A 429 0.60 -13.55 18.08
CA ALA A 429 1.69 -12.92 18.83
C ALA A 429 3.08 -13.48 18.53
N SER A 430 3.17 -14.58 17.78
CA SER A 430 4.42 -15.31 17.56
C SER A 430 5.21 -14.85 16.33
N PHE A 431 4.73 -13.85 15.59
CA PHE A 431 5.51 -13.23 14.51
C PHE A 431 6.66 -12.39 15.10
N ASN A 432 7.83 -12.43 14.47
CA ASN A 432 8.99 -11.74 14.99
C ASN A 432 9.10 -10.30 14.47
N PHE A 433 8.68 -9.34 15.27
CA PHE A 433 8.98 -7.92 15.03
C PHE A 433 10.30 -7.53 15.70
N THR A 434 11.40 -7.61 14.97
CA THR A 434 12.74 -7.27 15.45
C THR A 434 12.96 -5.76 15.41
N GLU A 435 12.64 -5.09 14.29
CA GLU A 435 12.92 -3.66 14.12
C GLU A 435 11.84 -2.77 14.74
N SER A 436 10.57 -3.12 14.55
CA SER A 436 9.44 -2.37 15.12
C SER A 436 9.49 -2.28 16.65
N GLN A 437 10.08 -3.27 17.33
CA GLN A 437 10.27 -3.25 18.79
C GLN A 437 11.55 -2.51 19.23
N ASN A 438 12.59 -2.46 18.38
CA ASN A 438 13.87 -1.81 18.68
C ASN A 438 13.82 -0.28 18.50
N TYR A 439 12.99 0.23 17.58
CA TYR A 439 12.78 1.67 17.38
C TYR A 439 12.28 2.38 18.66
N GLY A 440 11.39 1.74 19.42
CA GLY A 440 10.88 2.28 20.69
C GLY A 440 11.94 2.35 21.81
N LYS A 441 12.96 1.47 21.78
CA LYS A 441 14.05 1.46 22.77
C LYS A 441 15.13 2.49 22.47
N ARG A 442 15.51 2.68 21.21
CA ARG A 442 16.57 3.65 20.80
C ARG A 442 16.31 5.06 21.31
N ARG A 443 15.05 5.54 21.25
CA ARG A 443 14.65 6.86 21.76
C ARG A 443 14.89 7.07 23.26
N THR A 444 14.84 6.01 24.08
CA THR A 444 15.06 6.11 25.54
C THR A 444 16.54 6.04 25.94
N THR A 445 17.38 5.45 25.09
CA THR A 445 18.82 5.31 25.31
C THR A 445 19.62 6.43 24.66
N GLU A 446 19.24 6.93 23.49
CA GLU A 446 19.94 8.00 22.77
C GLU A 446 19.85 9.35 23.51
N ALA A 447 18.71 9.64 24.14
CA ALA A 447 18.55 10.82 25.00
C ALA A 447 19.43 10.81 26.28
N LYS A 448 20.01 9.65 26.65
CA LYS A 448 20.94 9.53 27.80
C LYS A 448 22.40 9.33 27.39
N SER A 449 22.69 8.85 26.19
CA SER A 449 24.07 8.62 25.71
C SER A 449 24.69 9.82 24.99
N GLU A 450 23.89 10.70 24.38
CA GLU A 450 24.41 11.91 23.70
C GLU A 450 24.99 12.95 24.68
N ALA A 451 24.66 12.86 25.97
CA ALA A 451 25.23 13.72 27.01
C ALA A 451 26.57 13.22 27.60
N LYS A 452 27.07 12.04 27.19
CA LYS A 452 28.23 11.41 27.87
C LYS A 452 29.35 10.88 26.96
N ILE A 453 29.21 10.98 25.64
CA ILE A 453 30.22 10.53 24.64
C ILE A 453 30.75 11.73 23.82
N ALA A 454 30.74 12.92 24.40
CA ALA A 454 31.68 13.97 24.06
C ALA A 454 32.60 14.09 25.28
N ILE A 455 33.91 14.20 25.05
CA ILE A 455 35.01 14.13 26.03
C ILE A 455 35.51 12.66 26.18
N GLU A 456 36.79 12.44 25.86
CA GLU A 456 37.60 11.20 26.03
C GLU A 456 37.86 10.26 24.83
N ASN A 457 37.75 10.70 23.56
CA ASN A 457 38.34 9.93 22.44
C ASN A 457 39.51 10.67 21.75
N PRO A 458 40.78 10.24 21.97
CA PRO A 458 41.98 10.88 21.41
C PRO A 458 42.05 10.87 19.87
N ILE A 459 41.32 9.97 19.20
CA ILE A 459 41.28 9.88 17.73
C ILE A 459 40.46 11.03 17.14
N VAL A 460 39.38 11.45 17.82
CA VAL A 460 38.53 12.56 17.39
C VAL A 460 39.28 13.89 17.53
N VAL A 461 40.11 14.06 18.57
CA VAL A 461 40.98 15.23 18.74
C VAL A 461 42.06 15.29 17.65
N TYR A 462 42.62 14.15 17.23
CA TYR A 462 43.59 14.09 16.14
C TYR A 462 42.97 14.43 14.77
N ILE A 463 41.74 13.98 14.49
CA ILE A 463 41.04 14.28 13.24
C ILE A 463 40.65 15.78 13.18
N LEU A 464 40.18 16.36 14.28
CA LEU A 464 39.84 17.78 14.37
C LEU A 464 41.07 18.71 14.29
N ASP A 465 42.25 18.28 14.80
CA ASP A 465 43.51 19.02 14.65
C ASP A 465 44.05 19.00 13.20
N GLN A 466 43.80 17.91 12.46
CA GLN A 466 44.14 17.82 11.03
C GLN A 466 43.21 18.66 10.16
N GLU A 467 41.90 18.72 10.46
CA GLU A 467 40.95 19.60 9.76
C GLU A 467 41.28 21.09 9.98
N GLN A 468 41.63 21.51 11.21
CA GLN A 468 42.02 22.91 11.48
C GLN A 468 43.36 23.31 10.84
N LYS A 469 44.32 22.38 10.72
CA LYS A 469 45.59 22.62 10.00
C LYS A 469 45.38 22.74 8.49
N PHE A 470 44.47 21.96 7.91
CA PHE A 470 44.12 22.03 6.50
C PHE A 470 43.37 23.34 6.16
N LEU A 471 42.47 23.79 7.04
CA LEU A 471 41.78 25.09 6.94
C LEU A 471 42.73 26.30 7.04
N LYS A 472 43.79 26.23 7.86
CA LYS A 472 44.83 27.27 7.94
C LYS A 472 45.75 27.33 6.71
N LEU A 473 46.02 26.20 6.06
CA LEU A 473 46.83 26.14 4.84
C LEU A 473 46.04 26.60 3.59
N ALA A 474 44.72 26.37 3.56
CA ALA A 474 43.83 26.85 2.51
C ALA A 474 43.62 28.37 2.56
N ASN A 475 43.57 28.96 3.75
CA ASN A 475 43.38 30.41 3.94
C ASN A 475 44.61 31.28 3.62
N SER A 476 45.83 30.72 3.55
CA SER A 476 47.04 31.51 3.27
C SER A 476 47.40 31.62 1.77
N LYS A 477 46.75 30.84 0.89
CA LYS A 477 47.05 30.82 -0.56
C LYS A 477 46.01 31.47 -1.47
N LEU A 478 44.91 32.00 -0.92
CA LEU A 478 43.80 32.58 -1.71
C LEU A 478 43.57 34.08 -1.49
N GLN A 479 44.54 34.81 -0.92
CA GLN A 479 44.52 36.29 -0.93
C GLN A 479 45.23 36.87 -2.16
N VAL A 480 44.88 36.49 -3.39
CA VAL A 480 45.11 37.37 -4.55
C VAL A 480 44.05 37.05 -5.62
N LYS A 481 43.31 38.09 -6.02
CA LYS A 481 42.40 38.20 -7.19
C LYS A 481 40.98 37.61 -7.06
N TYR A 482 40.06 38.54 -6.82
CA TYR A 482 38.62 38.61 -7.18
C TYR A 482 37.65 38.60 -5.99
N PRO A 483 37.04 39.76 -5.66
CA PRO A 483 36.01 39.88 -4.64
C PRO A 483 34.61 39.65 -5.24
N SER A 484 33.73 39.05 -4.43
CA SER A 484 32.27 38.86 -4.59
C SER A 484 31.74 37.69 -5.45
N PHE A 485 30.97 36.84 -4.75
CA PHE A 485 29.93 35.89 -5.18
C PHE A 485 30.27 34.55 -5.87
N VAL A 486 29.60 33.50 -5.34
CA VAL A 486 29.39 32.10 -5.80
C VAL A 486 30.50 31.09 -5.51
N ALA A 487 30.25 30.15 -4.57
CA ALA A 487 30.63 28.74 -4.66
C ALA A 487 30.16 27.92 -3.44
N MET A 488 29.08 27.15 -3.58
CA MET A 488 28.78 25.96 -2.76
C MET A 488 27.77 25.07 -3.52
N ASP A 489 28.13 24.57 -4.70
CA ASP A 489 27.18 23.77 -5.50
C ASP A 489 27.83 22.72 -6.43
N GLN A 490 29.06 22.26 -6.17
CA GLN A 490 29.73 21.32 -7.10
C GLN A 490 30.29 20.02 -6.50
N PHE A 491 30.19 19.82 -5.17
CA PHE A 491 30.64 18.56 -4.54
C PHE A 491 29.52 17.57 -4.19
N ASP A 492 28.24 17.99 -4.24
CA ASP A 492 27.06 17.18 -3.92
C ASP A 492 26.45 16.48 -5.15
N ASP A 493 26.59 17.09 -6.34
CA ASP A 493 25.94 16.60 -7.57
C ASP A 493 26.52 15.28 -8.10
N LEU A 494 27.83 15.06 -7.98
CA LEU A 494 28.47 13.85 -8.49
C LEU A 494 27.99 12.58 -7.74
N SER A 495 27.66 12.70 -6.46
CA SER A 495 27.15 11.60 -5.63
C SER A 495 25.69 11.30 -5.95
N LYS A 496 24.87 12.34 -6.15
CA LYS A 496 23.46 12.21 -6.60
C LYS A 496 23.35 11.62 -8.01
N GLU A 497 24.23 12.04 -8.92
CA GLU A 497 24.28 11.48 -10.28
C GLU A 497 24.68 10.01 -10.29
N ARG A 498 25.67 9.60 -9.48
CA ARG A 498 26.07 8.20 -9.34
C ARG A 498 24.97 7.33 -8.76
N ALA A 499 24.26 7.80 -7.73
CA ALA A 499 23.12 7.09 -7.15
C ALA A 499 21.95 6.97 -8.16
N ALA A 500 21.63 8.04 -8.87
CA ALA A 500 20.60 8.03 -9.90
C ALA A 500 20.97 7.10 -11.08
N ALA A 501 22.25 7.06 -11.47
CA ALA A 501 22.75 6.14 -12.51
C ALA A 501 22.64 4.68 -12.07
N LEU A 502 23.01 4.36 -10.82
CA LEU A 502 22.89 3.00 -10.26
C LEU A 502 21.42 2.56 -10.19
N LEU A 503 20.54 3.44 -9.72
CA LEU A 503 19.10 3.17 -9.66
C LEU A 503 18.53 2.88 -11.06
N ARG A 504 18.90 3.69 -12.07
CA ARG A 504 18.51 3.47 -13.47
C ARG A 504 19.00 2.12 -14.00
N ALA A 505 20.24 1.72 -13.66
CA ALA A 505 20.79 0.44 -14.06
C ALA A 505 20.01 -0.73 -13.45
N VAL A 506 19.70 -0.67 -12.15
CA VAL A 506 18.87 -1.69 -11.46
C VAL A 506 17.47 -1.79 -12.07
N TYR A 507 16.83 -0.65 -12.33
CA TYR A 507 15.51 -0.63 -13.00
C TYR A 507 15.60 -1.20 -14.42
N ALA A 508 16.63 -0.86 -15.19
CA ALA A 508 16.82 -1.40 -16.53
C ALA A 508 16.99 -2.93 -16.51
N THR A 509 17.81 -3.48 -15.60
CA THR A 509 18.00 -4.94 -15.48
C THR A 509 16.69 -5.65 -15.14
N LYS A 510 15.86 -5.06 -14.28
CA LYS A 510 14.51 -5.60 -13.99
C LYS A 510 13.65 -5.70 -15.25
N TYR A 511 13.53 -4.62 -16.02
CA TYR A 511 12.69 -4.61 -17.22
C TYR A 511 13.22 -5.50 -18.34
N VAL A 512 14.55 -5.62 -18.50
CA VAL A 512 15.18 -6.55 -19.45
C VAL A 512 14.78 -8.00 -19.17
N LYS A 513 14.51 -8.35 -17.91
CA LYS A 513 14.03 -9.67 -17.53
C LYS A 513 12.51 -9.80 -17.64
N ASP A 514 11.76 -8.81 -17.15
CA ASP A 514 10.33 -8.95 -16.86
C ASP A 514 9.39 -8.36 -17.93
N ASP A 515 9.89 -7.48 -18.81
CA ASP A 515 9.08 -6.78 -19.83
C ASP A 515 9.90 -6.58 -21.12
N ASN A 516 10.38 -7.70 -21.69
CA ASN A 516 11.23 -7.74 -22.88
C ASN A 516 10.49 -8.01 -24.19
N VAL A 517 9.15 -7.97 -24.16
CA VAL A 517 8.30 -8.17 -25.34
C VAL A 517 7.55 -6.86 -25.65
N PRO A 518 7.77 -6.25 -26.83
CA PRO A 518 7.03 -5.05 -27.21
C PRO A 518 5.57 -5.40 -27.55
N SER A 519 4.64 -4.54 -27.13
CA SER A 519 3.21 -4.68 -27.43
C SER A 519 2.91 -4.04 -28.77
N GLN A 520 2.38 -4.80 -29.72
CA GLN A 520 1.91 -4.25 -31.00
C GLN A 520 0.60 -3.49 -30.78
N ILE A 521 0.63 -2.19 -31.02
CA ILE A 521 -0.54 -1.31 -30.85
C ILE A 521 -1.38 -1.31 -32.13
N GLU A 522 -0.70 -1.10 -33.26
CA GLU A 522 -1.22 -1.28 -34.61
C GLU A 522 -0.11 -1.82 -35.51
N GLU A 523 -0.43 -2.17 -36.75
CA GLU A 523 0.56 -2.67 -37.72
C GLU A 523 1.76 -1.70 -37.83
N GLY A 524 2.97 -2.21 -37.65
CA GLY A 524 4.20 -1.41 -37.68
C GLY A 524 4.42 -0.43 -36.51
N LEU A 525 3.54 -0.36 -35.50
CA LEU A 525 3.71 0.48 -34.30
C LEU A 525 3.71 -0.37 -33.03
N TYR A 526 4.84 -0.34 -32.33
CA TYR A 526 5.06 -1.11 -31.12
C TYR A 526 5.36 -0.19 -29.93
N LEU A 527 4.92 -0.61 -28.76
CA LEU A 527 5.10 0.10 -27.50
C LEU A 527 5.74 -0.82 -26.45
N GLY A 528 6.77 -0.35 -25.76
CA GLY A 528 7.46 -1.16 -24.76
C GLY A 528 8.27 -0.36 -23.74
N SER A 529 9.00 -1.09 -22.90
CA SER A 529 9.98 -0.57 -21.95
C SER A 529 11.40 -0.66 -22.50
N VAL A 530 12.39 -0.26 -21.68
CA VAL A 530 13.81 -0.49 -21.98
C VAL A 530 14.13 -1.98 -22.14
N GLY A 531 13.35 -2.88 -21.51
CA GLY A 531 13.51 -4.31 -21.69
C GLY A 531 13.23 -4.76 -23.12
N ALA A 532 12.10 -4.30 -23.67
CA ALA A 532 11.73 -4.58 -25.06
C ALA A 532 12.76 -4.01 -26.06
N ALA A 533 13.30 -2.81 -25.78
CA ALA A 533 14.36 -2.20 -26.59
C ALA A 533 15.69 -2.98 -26.56
N ASN A 534 15.93 -3.77 -25.50
CA ASN A 534 17.13 -4.61 -25.37
C ASN A 534 16.94 -6.04 -25.92
N ASN A 535 15.78 -6.38 -26.50
CA ASN A 535 15.54 -7.69 -27.09
C ASN A 535 15.81 -7.68 -28.60
N LYS A 536 17.09 -7.53 -29.00
CA LYS A 536 17.51 -7.40 -30.41
C LYS A 536 16.89 -8.47 -31.32
N THR A 537 16.88 -9.73 -30.88
CA THR A 537 16.38 -10.86 -31.67
C THR A 537 14.90 -10.68 -31.98
N LEU A 538 14.09 -10.35 -30.97
CA LEU A 538 12.66 -10.15 -31.14
C LEU A 538 12.33 -8.90 -31.96
N LEU A 539 13.10 -7.82 -31.78
CA LEU A 539 12.93 -6.61 -32.59
C LEU A 539 13.15 -6.90 -34.08
N LYS A 540 14.20 -7.65 -34.44
CA LYS A 540 14.44 -8.06 -35.82
C LYS A 540 13.36 -9.01 -36.34
N SER A 541 12.90 -9.98 -35.54
CA SER A 541 11.83 -10.89 -35.97
C SER A 541 10.48 -10.19 -36.19
N LEU A 542 10.25 -9.05 -35.53
CA LEU A 542 9.07 -8.19 -35.73
C LEU A 542 9.25 -7.17 -36.86
N ASN A 543 10.33 -7.26 -37.64
CA ASN A 543 10.68 -6.30 -38.70
C ASN A 543 10.77 -4.85 -38.20
N ILE A 544 11.15 -4.63 -36.94
CA ILE A 544 11.36 -3.29 -36.39
C ILE A 544 12.68 -2.76 -36.92
N THR A 545 12.65 -1.59 -37.56
CA THR A 545 13.81 -0.93 -38.15
C THR A 545 14.20 0.34 -37.39
N HIS A 546 13.26 0.93 -36.66
CA HIS A 546 13.46 2.19 -35.93
C HIS A 546 13.08 2.08 -34.45
N ILE A 547 13.77 2.84 -33.60
CA ILE A 547 13.52 2.90 -32.15
C ILE A 547 13.43 4.37 -31.71
N LEU A 548 12.28 4.74 -31.16
CA LEU A 548 12.01 6.05 -30.56
C LEU A 548 12.12 5.94 -29.04
N THR A 549 13.19 6.54 -28.49
CA THR A 549 13.48 6.55 -27.05
C THR A 549 12.99 7.85 -26.43
N VAL A 550 11.93 7.79 -25.63
CA VAL A 550 11.34 8.94 -24.93
C VAL A 550 11.91 9.05 -23.51
N SER A 551 13.24 9.20 -23.43
CA SER A 551 14.01 9.40 -22.20
C SER A 551 15.45 9.79 -22.53
N GLY A 552 15.93 10.93 -22.04
CA GLY A 552 17.32 11.37 -22.30
C GLY A 552 18.39 10.55 -21.58
N SER A 553 17.98 9.78 -20.57
CA SER A 553 18.88 8.97 -19.75
C SER A 553 19.08 7.54 -20.25
N ILE A 554 18.57 7.19 -21.44
CA ILE A 554 18.64 5.83 -22.00
C ILE A 554 19.37 5.89 -23.34
N PRO A 555 20.62 5.39 -23.44
CA PRO A 555 21.35 5.38 -24.70
C PRO A 555 20.80 4.30 -25.66
N PRO A 556 21.00 4.46 -26.98
CA PRO A 556 20.74 3.41 -27.96
C PRO A 556 21.50 2.11 -27.63
N SER A 557 20.78 0.99 -27.48
CA SER A 557 21.40 -0.31 -27.19
C SER A 557 22.12 -0.94 -28.39
N TYR A 558 21.62 -0.70 -29.59
CA TYR A 558 22.12 -1.30 -30.84
C TYR A 558 22.17 -0.29 -32.00
N PRO A 559 22.96 0.79 -31.90
CA PRO A 559 22.95 1.89 -32.87
C PRO A 559 23.34 1.49 -34.31
N ASN A 560 24.00 0.34 -34.49
CA ASN A 560 24.39 -0.18 -35.80
C ASN A 560 23.30 -1.05 -36.46
N ASP A 561 22.25 -1.43 -35.72
CA ASP A 561 21.22 -2.35 -36.20
C ASP A 561 19.86 -1.68 -36.43
N PHE A 562 19.62 -0.53 -35.80
CA PHE A 562 18.36 0.20 -35.89
C PHE A 562 18.63 1.70 -35.99
N THR A 563 17.71 2.42 -36.62
CA THR A 563 17.72 3.89 -36.62
C THR A 563 17.10 4.39 -35.32
N TYR A 564 17.78 5.28 -34.59
CA TYR A 564 17.29 5.81 -33.31
C TYR A 564 16.90 7.28 -33.39
N LYS A 565 15.85 7.65 -32.66
CA LYS A 565 15.58 9.03 -32.23
C LYS A 565 15.44 9.04 -30.71
N VAL A 566 16.24 9.88 -30.04
CA VAL A 566 16.18 10.04 -28.57
C VAL A 566 15.60 11.40 -28.25
N VAL A 567 14.49 11.42 -27.53
CA VAL A 567 13.84 12.63 -27.05
C VAL A 567 14.04 12.74 -25.55
N ALA A 568 14.75 13.78 -25.12
CA ALA A 568 15.11 13.99 -23.73
C ALA A 568 13.92 14.50 -22.90
N VAL A 569 13.07 13.58 -22.44
CA VAL A 569 11.87 13.90 -21.63
C VAL A 569 11.97 13.29 -20.22
N HIS A 570 11.83 14.14 -19.20
CA HIS A 570 11.67 13.72 -17.81
C HIS A 570 10.22 13.31 -17.52
N ASP A 571 10.02 12.28 -16.71
CA ASP A 571 8.68 11.77 -16.37
C ASP A 571 8.06 12.55 -15.20
N LYS A 572 7.84 13.85 -15.40
CA LYS A 572 7.23 14.74 -14.42
C LYS A 572 6.02 15.44 -15.05
N SER A 573 5.03 15.75 -14.22
CA SER A 573 3.77 16.37 -14.66
C SER A 573 3.92 17.80 -15.17
N ASP A 574 4.99 18.51 -14.79
CA ASP A 574 5.32 19.87 -15.21
C ASP A 574 6.05 19.94 -16.56
N VAL A 575 6.49 18.81 -17.11
CA VAL A 575 7.23 18.76 -18.38
C VAL A 575 6.28 18.89 -19.55
N ASN A 576 6.51 19.85 -20.44
CA ASN A 576 5.80 19.95 -21.72
C ASN A 576 6.32 18.87 -22.68
N ILE A 577 5.63 17.73 -22.77
CA ILE A 577 5.93 16.66 -23.74
C ILE A 577 5.25 16.91 -25.10
N ALA A 578 4.17 17.70 -25.13
CA ALA A 578 3.42 18.01 -26.35
C ALA A 578 4.28 18.71 -27.41
N GLN A 579 5.28 19.49 -27.00
CA GLN A 579 6.23 20.13 -27.92
C GLN A 579 6.99 19.14 -28.83
N PHE A 580 7.05 17.85 -28.46
CA PHE A 580 7.75 16.82 -29.23
C PHE A 580 6.84 15.97 -30.11
N PHE A 581 5.53 16.23 -30.13
CA PHE A 581 4.56 15.38 -30.80
C PHE A 581 4.82 15.27 -32.30
N ASP A 582 4.87 16.38 -33.04
CA ASP A 582 5.05 16.35 -34.49
C ASP A 582 6.36 15.68 -34.89
N ASP A 583 7.45 16.06 -34.23
CA ASP A 583 8.78 15.47 -34.38
C ASP A 583 8.81 13.94 -34.16
N CYS A 584 8.01 13.44 -33.22
CA CYS A 584 7.90 12.01 -32.95
C CYS A 584 7.01 11.31 -33.99
N PHE A 585 5.95 11.97 -34.45
CA PHE A 585 5.03 11.43 -35.44
C PHE A 585 5.72 11.26 -36.79
N ASP A 586 6.54 12.23 -37.20
CA ASP A 586 7.30 12.14 -38.45
C ASP A 586 8.25 10.96 -38.44
N PHE A 587 8.96 10.75 -37.32
CA PHE A 587 9.83 9.59 -37.13
C PHE A 587 9.06 8.26 -37.16
N ILE A 588 7.89 8.18 -36.50
CA ILE A 588 7.02 7.00 -36.54
C ILE A 588 6.54 6.73 -37.98
N ASN A 589 6.16 7.77 -38.73
CA ASN A 589 5.68 7.64 -40.10
C ASN A 589 6.79 7.22 -41.07
N GLU A 590 8.01 7.75 -40.92
CA GLU A 590 9.18 7.34 -41.69
C GLU A 590 9.50 5.86 -41.46
N ALA A 591 9.55 5.45 -40.19
CA ALA A 591 9.84 4.07 -39.83
C ALA A 591 8.85 3.09 -40.44
N LYS A 592 7.56 3.42 -40.42
CA LYS A 592 6.48 2.60 -40.97
C LYS A 592 6.56 2.41 -42.50
N LYS A 593 7.35 3.19 -43.23
CA LYS A 593 7.59 2.99 -44.67
C LYS A 593 8.59 1.87 -44.96
N THR A 594 9.50 1.60 -44.02
CA THR A 594 10.62 0.65 -44.21
C THR A 594 10.53 -0.57 -43.30
N GLY A 595 9.68 -0.54 -42.27
CA GLY A 595 9.45 -1.63 -41.33
C GLY A 595 8.53 -1.20 -40.19
N GLY A 596 8.84 -1.61 -38.97
CA GLY A 596 8.15 -1.20 -37.74
C GLY A 596 8.96 -0.24 -36.87
N VAL A 597 8.28 0.45 -35.97
CA VAL A 597 8.90 1.29 -34.93
C VAL A 597 8.55 0.80 -33.54
N LEU A 598 9.55 0.75 -32.65
CA LEU A 598 9.34 0.65 -31.21
C LEU A 598 9.39 2.05 -30.59
N VAL A 599 8.33 2.45 -29.90
CA VAL A 599 8.32 3.62 -29.02
C VAL A 599 8.46 3.15 -27.58
N HIS A 600 9.50 3.59 -26.88
CA HIS A 600 9.74 3.17 -25.50
C HIS A 600 10.25 4.29 -24.60
N CYS A 601 10.08 4.12 -23.31
CA CYS A 601 10.79 4.88 -22.28
C CYS A 601 11.45 3.89 -21.31
N LEU A 602 11.68 4.27 -20.06
CA LEU A 602 12.23 3.33 -19.07
C LEU A 602 11.28 2.15 -18.83
N ALA A 603 10.05 2.42 -18.42
CA ALA A 603 9.06 1.40 -18.04
C ALA A 603 8.00 1.11 -19.12
N GLY A 604 7.93 1.94 -20.16
CA GLY A 604 6.87 1.83 -21.17
C GLY A 604 5.46 2.14 -20.63
N VAL A 605 5.36 2.99 -19.60
CA VAL A 605 4.11 3.28 -18.86
C VAL A 605 3.59 4.69 -19.15
N SER A 606 4.45 5.71 -19.08
CA SER A 606 4.01 7.11 -19.11
C SER A 606 4.46 7.87 -20.38
N ARG A 607 5.75 8.25 -20.47
CA ARG A 607 6.29 9.04 -21.59
C ARG A 607 6.03 8.45 -22.98
N SER A 608 6.39 7.19 -23.21
CA SER A 608 6.19 6.53 -24.50
C SER A 608 4.72 6.28 -24.83
N VAL A 609 3.90 5.98 -23.81
CA VAL A 609 2.45 5.85 -23.98
C VAL A 609 1.85 7.18 -24.42
N THR A 610 2.30 8.29 -23.84
CA THR A 610 1.82 9.63 -24.22
C THR A 610 2.04 9.89 -25.70
N ILE A 611 3.24 9.62 -26.21
CA ILE A 611 3.56 9.78 -27.65
C ILE A 611 2.68 8.86 -28.51
N VAL A 612 2.53 7.59 -28.14
CA VAL A 612 1.69 6.64 -28.89
C VAL A 612 0.22 7.06 -28.89
N VAL A 613 -0.32 7.49 -27.75
CA VAL A 613 -1.71 7.96 -27.66
C VAL A 613 -1.90 9.21 -28.51
N ALA A 614 -1.00 10.20 -28.42
CA ALA A 614 -1.07 11.40 -29.25
C ALA A 614 -0.98 11.08 -30.76
N TYR A 615 -0.15 10.09 -31.14
CA TYR A 615 -0.03 9.63 -32.52
C TYR A 615 -1.35 9.00 -33.01
N LEU A 616 -1.97 8.13 -32.21
CA LEU A 616 -3.26 7.52 -32.53
C LEU A 616 -4.36 8.57 -32.67
N MET A 617 -4.37 9.57 -31.79
CA MET A 617 -5.31 10.70 -31.89
C MET A 617 -5.12 11.45 -33.22
N LYS A 618 -3.88 11.82 -33.57
CA LYS A 618 -3.58 12.54 -34.82
C LYS A 618 -3.95 11.71 -36.06
N LYS A 619 -3.60 10.43 -36.05
CA LYS A 619 -3.74 9.55 -37.22
C LYS A 619 -5.18 9.11 -37.48
N HIS A 620 -5.92 8.78 -36.42
CA HIS A 620 -7.25 8.16 -36.53
C HIS A 620 -8.39 9.08 -36.11
N GLY A 621 -8.09 10.31 -35.67
CA GLY A 621 -9.10 11.22 -35.13
C GLY A 621 -9.75 10.71 -33.84
N MET A 622 -9.06 9.82 -33.11
CA MET A 622 -9.54 9.30 -31.83
C MET A 622 -9.50 10.38 -30.75
N SER A 623 -10.46 10.35 -29.83
CA SER A 623 -10.32 11.08 -28.56
C SER A 623 -9.14 10.55 -27.76
N SER A 624 -8.61 11.37 -26.85
CA SER A 624 -7.55 10.94 -25.93
C SER A 624 -7.94 9.70 -25.12
N SER A 625 -9.23 9.56 -24.80
CA SER A 625 -9.78 8.41 -24.08
C SER A 625 -9.81 7.14 -24.93
N GLU A 626 -10.26 7.23 -26.18
CA GLU A 626 -10.32 6.09 -27.12
C GLU A 626 -8.91 5.59 -27.46
N ALA A 627 -8.00 6.51 -27.78
CA ALA A 627 -6.61 6.18 -28.09
C ALA A 627 -5.90 5.53 -26.88
N LEU A 628 -6.11 6.05 -25.66
CA LEU A 628 -5.57 5.42 -24.45
C LEU A 628 -6.22 4.06 -24.16
N LYS A 629 -7.51 3.89 -24.43
CA LYS A 629 -8.22 2.61 -24.29
C LYS A 629 -7.65 1.56 -25.25
N LEU A 630 -7.37 1.93 -26.50
CA LEU A 630 -6.70 1.05 -27.46
C LEU A 630 -5.30 0.66 -26.96
N ALA A 631 -4.50 1.64 -26.54
CA ALA A 631 -3.17 1.39 -26.00
C ALA A 631 -3.21 0.46 -24.77
N LYS A 632 -4.14 0.69 -23.83
CA LYS A 632 -4.38 -0.17 -22.65
C LYS A 632 -4.83 -1.59 -23.00
N SER A 633 -5.62 -1.75 -24.06
CA SER A 633 -6.07 -3.08 -24.51
C SER A 633 -4.92 -3.97 -24.97
N LYS A 634 -3.86 -3.37 -25.51
CA LYS A 634 -2.66 -4.06 -26.00
C LYS A 634 -1.51 -4.07 -24.97
N ARG A 635 -1.43 -3.05 -24.13
CA ARG A 635 -0.46 -2.90 -23.04
C ARG A 635 -1.15 -2.41 -21.77
N ARG A 636 -1.54 -3.36 -20.90
CA ARG A 636 -2.35 -3.10 -19.69
C ARG A 636 -1.76 -2.07 -18.73
N VAL A 637 -0.43 -1.93 -18.71
CA VAL A 637 0.30 -0.96 -17.86
C VAL A 637 0.31 0.46 -18.41
N ALA A 638 -0.31 0.73 -19.57
CA ALA A 638 -0.30 2.05 -20.18
C ALA A 638 -1.02 3.09 -19.29
N ALA A 639 -0.27 4.04 -18.74
CA ALA A 639 -0.75 5.06 -17.82
C ALA A 639 0.15 6.30 -17.87
N PRO A 640 -0.12 7.26 -18.78
CA PRO A 640 0.51 8.58 -18.75
C PRO A 640 0.36 9.23 -17.38
N ASN A 641 1.37 9.97 -16.95
CA ASN A 641 1.25 10.80 -15.75
C ASN A 641 0.17 11.90 -15.95
N SER A 642 -0.25 12.53 -14.86
CA SER A 642 -1.35 13.51 -14.86
C SER A 642 -1.10 14.70 -15.79
N GLY A 643 0.11 15.25 -15.79
CA GLY A 643 0.48 16.38 -16.65
C GLY A 643 0.45 16.03 -18.13
N PHE A 644 0.89 14.83 -18.49
CA PHE A 644 0.83 14.34 -19.86
C PHE A 644 -0.61 14.03 -20.30
N MET A 645 -1.44 13.52 -19.39
CA MET A 645 -2.88 13.37 -19.66
C MET A 645 -3.56 14.72 -19.93
N LEU A 646 -3.19 15.78 -19.21
CA LEU A 646 -3.70 17.14 -19.48
C LEU A 646 -3.26 17.64 -20.86
N GLN A 647 -2.00 17.39 -21.22
CA GLN A 647 -1.48 17.76 -22.54
C GLN A 647 -2.16 17.00 -23.68
N LEU A 648 -2.47 15.72 -23.52
CA LEU A 648 -3.26 14.94 -24.48
C LEU A 648 -4.67 15.53 -24.65
N LYS A 649 -5.36 15.85 -23.55
CA LYS A 649 -6.67 16.51 -23.59
C LYS A 649 -6.61 17.91 -24.21
N GLY A 650 -5.53 18.65 -23.96
CA GLY A 650 -5.25 19.94 -24.59
C GLY A 650 -5.08 19.81 -26.10
N TYR A 651 -4.30 18.81 -26.53
CA TYR A 651 -4.05 18.48 -27.92
C TYR A 651 -5.33 18.07 -28.68
N GLU A 652 -6.24 17.34 -28.03
CA GLU A 652 -7.56 16.99 -28.57
C GLU A 652 -8.39 18.24 -28.94
N LYS A 653 -8.34 19.28 -28.09
CA LYS A 653 -9.07 20.54 -28.30
C LYS A 653 -8.48 21.37 -29.45
N THR A 654 -7.15 21.34 -29.63
CA THR A 654 -6.49 22.03 -30.75
C THR A 654 -6.71 21.29 -32.06
N ALA A 655 -6.60 19.96 -32.09
CA ALA A 655 -6.84 19.14 -33.27
C ALA A 655 -8.31 19.20 -33.77
N SER A 656 -9.27 19.39 -32.86
CA SER A 656 -10.68 19.59 -33.19
C SER A 656 -10.94 20.94 -33.89
N LYS A 657 -10.14 21.98 -33.63
CA LYS A 657 -10.25 23.28 -34.30
C LYS A 657 -9.73 23.24 -35.74
N ASP A 658 -8.64 22.51 -35.99
CA ASP A 658 -8.09 22.36 -37.34
C ASP A 658 -9.03 21.60 -38.28
N THR A 659 -9.87 20.71 -37.74
CA THR A 659 -10.90 19.97 -38.49
C THR A 659 -12.13 20.84 -38.83
N LEU A 660 -12.40 21.89 -38.05
CA LEU A 660 -13.50 22.85 -38.29
C LEU A 660 -13.14 23.94 -39.33
N SER A 661 -11.86 24.15 -39.63
CA SER A 661 -11.38 25.12 -40.64
C SER A 661 -11.42 24.61 -42.10
N ILE A 662 -11.80 23.36 -42.36
CA ILE A 662 -11.84 22.78 -43.72
C ILE A 662 -13.28 22.68 -44.29
N LYS A 663 -14.30 23.15 -43.58
CA LYS A 663 -15.69 23.18 -44.09
C LYS A 663 -16.26 24.59 -44.20
N VAL A 664 -15.82 25.33 -45.22
CA VAL A 664 -16.65 26.36 -45.85
C VAL A 664 -16.55 26.16 -47.37
N PRO A 665 -17.56 25.56 -48.03
CA PRO A 665 -17.75 25.75 -49.45
C PRO A 665 -18.22 27.19 -49.67
N HIS A 666 -17.43 27.98 -50.39
CA HIS A 666 -17.94 29.18 -51.03
C HIS A 666 -18.77 28.73 -52.24
N ASP A 667 -20.09 28.77 -52.10
CA ASP A 667 -20.98 28.77 -53.26
C ASP A 667 -20.90 30.16 -53.94
N GLN A 668 -20.38 30.17 -55.17
CA GLN A 668 -20.82 31.01 -56.28
C GLN A 668 -21.12 30.09 -57.46
#